data_AF-A0A327HJ72-F1
#
_entry.id   AF-A0A327HJ72-F1
#
_cell.length_a   1.000
_cell.length_b   1.000
_cell.length_c   1.000
_cell.angle_alpha   90.00
_cell.angle_beta   90.00
_cell.angle_gamma   90.00
#
_symmetry.space_group_name_H-M   'P 1'
#
loop_
_entity.id
_entity.type
_entity.pdbx_description
1 polymer ?
#
loop_
_entity_poly.entity_id
_entity_poly.type
_entity_poly.pdbx_seq_one_letter_code
_entity_poly.pdbx_strand_id
1 'polypeptide(L)'
;MSRSIKIENQNLGSYDWKIPRGKEANEMLQGYLRPQYIKCGEQLSFHTSSKIDSCKFIIRIYRLGWYNGAGAKQVYRSSELSTKNHGFWTKDNGFNEENNFSNHIEGMDWPSSFKIQIPDNWISGIYIAKFSLTHTDPSLEKSYIHPFWICSPKNNGIKIAVVNSLISSQCRNWWGGENAVSITDRSNEIFSDDKSIKTLSFNRPHYNPRGGDALRWNYPLIKWLEKNNIDIAFHTDLELENDTSLLDNYTHIITSGPTRYWTEKIEDAYKNTVECGNHLIHLGSEAGQYIVRLEKDKQGFYEKVVLSDNIDDPNIGPRLENKFFSTTVSGKNKNPPWNNYNISREFLKIFSIPKPVTNNVEGLIGLSWDKSKKIKGLKVVSKNKIKQKMFSNSYANSHILEFPSKGRIFNAGVSNWTWALENYSNHGNVIKDVTIQRLTLELIGLDHNKYINSDFSFNSRDNINLNFEDYKKLLMKDPHDFDSLLNAGIYLWDNNQFREAELYFEKAVNVNPKSLVAVYRLARNHHKLQNYEDMLELYEKLLRGDPENMTYQIQYCELLINLQDYEKAEIQIKKLEDKSDSNKYPDLEIRKLTMLASCALKAKRLQISEDYCTMALIAKPEYLPALVTHARIAHNMGDYFLAEQRWKLVLKQKPSHYSAIMGIARADFKKANFIEGETILKKLINDESHNHRIWPYIELINLTFNHLKDYEYTARICKLLFQNLGENMSNHRNIEHIPVCHLALSLSKLGKYDESIDLLSRYLKEDSENAEYKLALSQVYREKNQGKSAFEHFKKVFENFNQEICNLMSNGDNMEISVENLLPDGQSKIENGPLISVIMTAYKATDLIEVAINSILNQTYQNFELIVIDDASPDDTFEQISTLAKLDKRIIPIKLETNGGTYVAKNHGLLRAKGKYVAFHDSDDWCHPDKLKLQIQKLEQNSELVGVTTGYIRVDENSNIIYRGKGAIRHACISLMFRRDIIMSNIGFFDSVRVSADSEFERRIHTVFGKNSVDHFHIPMIVASVRSDSLSGGGKFALDWTGLSGPRLDYRKQFELFHDRIRLGKQNAYISFPLHERAFKVPSILLTG
;
A
#
# COMPACT_ATOMS: atom_id res chain seq x y z
N MET A 1 -6.97 -20.58 -16.13
CA MET A 1 -6.07 -21.71 -15.80
C MET A 1 -5.69 -21.59 -14.33
N SER A 2 -5.94 -22.60 -13.50
CA SER A 2 -5.64 -22.56 -12.06
C SER A 2 -4.14 -22.72 -11.83
N ARG A 3 -3.51 -21.72 -11.21
CA ARG A 3 -2.15 -21.82 -10.65
C ARG A 3 -2.15 -22.92 -9.57
N SER A 4 -1.20 -23.85 -9.59
CA SER A 4 -1.12 -24.88 -8.55
C SER A 4 -0.77 -24.27 -7.20
N ILE A 5 -1.23 -24.91 -6.12
CA ILE A 5 -1.01 -24.40 -4.76
C ILE A 5 0.48 -24.38 -4.39
N LYS A 6 1.26 -25.30 -4.95
CA LYS A 6 2.72 -25.32 -4.80
C LYS A 6 3.35 -24.01 -5.29
N ILE A 7 2.90 -23.49 -6.44
CA ILE A 7 3.39 -22.23 -6.99
C ILE A 7 2.79 -21.04 -6.23
N GLU A 8 1.54 -21.14 -5.76
CA GLU A 8 0.95 -20.08 -4.94
C GLU A 8 1.68 -19.90 -3.59
N ASN A 9 2.08 -21.00 -2.96
CA ASN A 9 2.80 -20.99 -1.68
C ASN A 9 4.22 -20.42 -1.77
N GLN A 10 4.77 -20.25 -2.97
CA GLN A 10 6.05 -19.56 -3.18
C GLN A 10 5.93 -18.03 -2.98
N ASN A 11 4.72 -17.47 -3.02
CA ASN A 11 4.54 -16.05 -2.77
C ASN A 11 4.76 -15.72 -1.29
N LEU A 12 5.27 -14.51 -1.03
CA LEU A 12 5.43 -13.97 0.32
C LEU A 12 4.07 -13.86 1.02
N GLY A 13 3.98 -14.45 2.21
CA GLY A 13 2.84 -14.29 3.10
C GLY A 13 2.99 -13.08 4.02
N SER A 14 1.88 -12.67 4.63
CA SER A 14 1.79 -11.60 5.63
C SER A 14 1.41 -12.18 6.98
N TYR A 15 1.88 -11.58 8.09
CA TYR A 15 1.48 -11.93 9.46
C TYR A 15 0.46 -10.95 10.05
N ASP A 16 0.26 -9.80 9.40
CA ASP A 16 -0.63 -8.73 9.83
C ASP A 16 -2.13 -9.04 9.60
N TRP A 17 -2.45 -10.20 9.04
CA TRP A 17 -3.84 -10.57 8.75
C TRP A 17 -4.69 -10.84 10.00
N LYS A 18 -4.08 -11.02 11.18
CA LYS A 18 -4.79 -11.26 12.45
C LYS A 18 -4.98 -9.97 13.24
N ILE A 19 -5.99 -9.94 14.11
CA ILE A 19 -6.21 -8.86 15.07
C ILE A 19 -5.71 -9.28 16.47
N PRO A 20 -4.72 -8.57 17.06
CA PRO A 20 -4.27 -8.80 18.43
C PRO A 20 -5.37 -8.57 19.48
N ARG A 21 -5.21 -9.12 20.69
CA ARG A 21 -6.10 -8.83 21.84
C ARG A 21 -6.03 -7.37 22.27
N GLY A 22 -7.20 -6.73 22.41
CA GLY A 22 -7.35 -5.31 22.74
C GLY A 22 -7.38 -4.38 21.52
N LYS A 23 -7.21 -4.91 20.30
CA LYS A 23 -7.14 -4.15 19.04
C LYS A 23 -8.39 -4.35 18.17
N GLU A 24 -9.45 -4.93 18.73
CA GLU A 24 -10.73 -5.12 18.05
C GLU A 24 -11.49 -3.80 17.88
N ALA A 25 -12.02 -3.55 16.68
CA ALA A 25 -12.84 -2.39 16.36
C ALA A 25 -14.35 -2.65 16.50
N ASN A 26 -14.79 -3.77 17.08
CA ASN A 26 -16.22 -4.16 17.10
C ASN A 26 -17.15 -3.13 17.77
N GLU A 27 -16.64 -2.20 18.56
CA GLU A 27 -17.41 -1.12 19.19
C GLU A 27 -17.37 0.20 18.40
N MET A 28 -16.65 0.24 17.28
CA MET A 28 -16.37 1.46 16.51
C MET A 28 -16.68 1.32 15.02
N LEU A 29 -16.31 0.18 14.40
CA LEU A 29 -16.48 -0.10 12.98
C LEU A 29 -16.85 -1.56 12.78
N GLN A 30 -17.91 -1.80 12.02
CA GLN A 30 -18.38 -3.13 11.64
C GLN A 30 -18.71 -3.13 10.15
N GLY A 31 -18.68 -4.31 9.53
CA GLY A 31 -19.03 -4.46 8.12
C GLY A 31 -19.44 -5.87 7.75
N TYR A 32 -20.14 -5.99 6.62
CA TYR A 32 -20.45 -7.26 5.96
C TYR A 32 -20.26 -7.12 4.44
N LEU A 33 -20.30 -8.26 3.73
CA LEU A 33 -20.03 -8.31 2.29
C LEU A 33 -21.20 -8.95 1.54
N ARG A 34 -21.38 -8.55 0.27
CA ARG A 34 -22.40 -9.08 -0.64
C ARG A 34 -21.84 -9.20 -2.08
N PRO A 35 -22.05 -10.34 -2.78
CA PRO A 35 -22.63 -11.60 -2.31
C PRO A 35 -21.74 -12.35 -1.29
N GLN A 36 -22.29 -13.36 -0.62
CA GLN A 36 -21.61 -14.11 0.46
C GLN A 36 -20.49 -15.04 -0.06
N TYR A 37 -20.55 -15.41 -1.33
CA TYR A 37 -19.49 -16.08 -2.09
C TYR A 37 -19.40 -15.45 -3.47
N ILE A 38 -18.27 -15.62 -4.15
CA ILE A 38 -18.02 -14.99 -5.45
C ILE A 38 -17.09 -15.82 -6.34
N LYS A 39 -17.11 -15.59 -7.66
CA LYS A 39 -16.14 -16.14 -8.61
C LYS A 39 -15.21 -15.05 -9.15
N CYS A 40 -14.05 -15.45 -9.67
CA CYS A 40 -13.15 -14.49 -10.33
C CYS A 40 -13.87 -13.82 -11.50
N GLY A 41 -13.64 -12.52 -11.67
CA GLY A 41 -14.32 -11.70 -12.67
C GLY A 41 -15.69 -11.17 -12.25
N GLU A 42 -16.21 -11.49 -11.05
CA GLU A 42 -17.45 -10.92 -10.51
C GLU A 42 -17.18 -9.74 -9.55
N GLN A 43 -18.22 -8.97 -9.20
CA GLN A 43 -18.11 -7.79 -8.32
C GLN A 43 -18.52 -8.08 -6.88
N LEU A 44 -17.68 -7.70 -5.91
CA LEU A 44 -17.93 -7.80 -4.47
C LEU A 44 -18.18 -6.43 -3.85
N SER A 45 -19.25 -6.29 -3.07
CA SER A 45 -19.61 -5.05 -2.37
C SER A 45 -19.37 -5.19 -0.86
N PHE A 46 -18.81 -4.13 -0.26
CA PHE A 46 -18.52 -3.99 1.16
C PHE A 46 -19.49 -2.97 1.75
N HIS A 47 -20.14 -3.33 2.83
CA HIS A 47 -21.16 -2.54 3.50
C HIS A 47 -20.70 -2.31 4.94
N THR A 48 -20.56 -1.06 5.35
CA THR A 48 -19.95 -0.71 6.65
C THR A 48 -20.77 0.33 7.39
N SER A 49 -20.68 0.29 8.72
CA SER A 49 -21.27 1.28 9.61
C SER A 49 -20.33 1.51 10.80
N SER A 50 -20.34 2.74 11.32
CA SER A 50 -19.49 3.15 12.43
C SER A 50 -20.28 3.78 13.58
N LYS A 51 -19.63 3.86 14.75
CA LYS A 51 -20.19 4.52 15.94
C LYS A 51 -20.32 6.04 15.76
N ILE A 52 -19.40 6.65 14.99
CA ILE A 52 -19.37 8.08 14.69
C ILE A 52 -19.52 8.33 13.20
N ASP A 53 -19.96 9.53 12.83
CA ASP A 53 -19.95 9.96 11.43
C ASP A 53 -18.52 10.25 10.95
N SER A 54 -18.28 9.98 9.67
CA SER A 54 -16.97 10.16 9.02
C SER A 54 -15.83 9.34 9.68
N CYS A 55 -16.14 8.12 10.11
CA CYS A 55 -15.13 7.18 10.58
C CYS A 55 -14.24 6.74 9.41
N LYS A 56 -12.94 6.99 9.52
CA LYS A 56 -11.95 6.70 8.48
C LYS A 56 -11.28 5.34 8.69
N PHE A 57 -11.13 4.58 7.62
CA PHE A 57 -10.54 3.24 7.66
C PHE A 57 -10.00 2.83 6.29
N ILE A 58 -9.20 1.77 6.27
CA ILE A 58 -8.76 1.08 5.06
C ILE A 58 -9.21 -0.38 5.09
N ILE A 59 -9.36 -1.00 3.92
CA ILE A 59 -9.63 -2.43 3.77
C ILE A 59 -8.37 -3.09 3.21
N ARG A 60 -7.84 -4.07 3.95
CA ARG A 60 -6.81 -5.01 3.47
C ARG A 60 -7.45 -6.36 3.24
N ILE A 61 -7.28 -6.93 2.06
CA ILE A 61 -7.80 -8.27 1.72
C ILE A 61 -6.65 -9.26 1.76
N TYR A 62 -6.85 -10.36 2.47
CA TYR A 62 -5.89 -11.45 2.56
C TYR A 62 -6.50 -12.76 2.08
N ARG A 63 -5.79 -13.51 1.24
CA ARG A 63 -6.09 -14.92 1.00
C ARG A 63 -5.46 -15.75 2.11
N LEU A 64 -6.26 -16.61 2.74
CA LEU A 64 -5.78 -17.54 3.76
C LEU A 64 -5.13 -18.76 3.12
N GLY A 65 -4.05 -19.26 3.71
CA GLY A 65 -3.28 -20.38 3.18
C GLY A 65 -2.09 -20.78 4.06
N TRP A 66 -1.10 -21.47 3.49
CA TRP A 66 0.13 -21.82 4.23
C TRP A 66 1.20 -20.71 4.17
N TYR A 67 1.63 -20.32 2.97
CA TYR A 67 2.59 -19.22 2.73
C TYR A 67 3.84 -19.25 3.63
N ASN A 68 4.59 -20.37 3.60
CA ASN A 68 5.78 -20.58 4.45
C ASN A 68 5.52 -20.34 5.96
N GLY A 69 4.30 -20.61 6.42
CA GLY A 69 3.88 -20.45 7.81
C GLY A 69 3.28 -19.09 8.17
N ALA A 70 3.25 -18.12 7.25
CA ALA A 70 2.63 -16.81 7.48
C ALA A 70 1.11 -16.91 7.63
N GLY A 71 0.53 -17.89 6.95
CA GLY A 71 -0.87 -18.21 7.13
C GLY A 71 -1.84 -17.41 6.26
N ALA A 72 -1.40 -16.31 5.66
CA ALA A 72 -2.16 -15.57 4.66
C ALA A 72 -1.23 -14.76 3.76
N LYS A 73 -1.75 -14.27 2.64
CA LYS A 73 -1.07 -13.33 1.73
C LYS A 73 -2.00 -12.14 1.48
N GLN A 74 -1.48 -10.93 1.63
CA GLN A 74 -2.25 -9.74 1.25
C GLN A 74 -2.36 -9.69 -0.27
N VAL A 75 -3.59 -9.64 -0.78
CA VAL A 75 -3.88 -9.57 -2.22
C VAL A 75 -4.39 -8.21 -2.65
N TYR A 76 -4.82 -7.36 -1.70
CA TYR A 76 -5.34 -6.02 -1.98
C TYR A 76 -5.26 -5.10 -0.77
N ARG A 77 -5.16 -3.79 -1.02
CA ARG A 77 -5.32 -2.71 -0.04
C ARG A 77 -6.07 -1.55 -0.71
N SER A 78 -7.15 -1.07 -0.09
CA SER A 78 -7.88 0.10 -0.55
C SER A 78 -7.13 1.41 -0.27
N SER A 79 -7.58 2.50 -0.92
CA SER A 79 -7.35 3.86 -0.39
C SER A 79 -8.06 4.04 0.95
N GLU A 80 -7.82 5.16 1.64
CA GLU A 80 -8.62 5.53 2.81
C GLU A 80 -10.09 5.71 2.40
N LEU A 81 -10.97 5.06 3.14
CA LEU A 81 -12.42 5.09 3.01
C LEU A 81 -13.02 5.79 4.22
N SER A 82 -14.26 6.25 4.07
CA SER A 82 -15.02 6.79 5.19
C SER A 82 -16.42 6.19 5.21
N THR A 83 -16.94 5.94 6.41
CA THR A 83 -18.34 5.53 6.60
C THR A 83 -18.98 6.37 7.70
N LYS A 84 -20.31 6.35 7.72
CA LYS A 84 -21.14 7.07 8.68
C LYS A 84 -21.87 6.10 9.60
N ASN A 85 -22.56 6.63 10.60
CA ASN A 85 -23.41 5.79 11.43
C ASN A 85 -24.69 5.42 10.67
N HIS A 86 -24.80 4.16 10.27
CA HIS A 86 -25.99 3.56 9.65
C HIS A 86 -26.70 2.58 10.61
N GLY A 87 -26.50 2.76 11.92
CA GLY A 87 -26.83 1.80 12.96
C GLY A 87 -25.69 0.80 13.16
N PHE A 88 -25.28 0.56 14.41
CA PHE A 88 -24.22 -0.39 14.78
C PHE A 88 -24.62 -1.12 16.07
N TRP A 89 -24.35 -2.42 16.18
CA TRP A 89 -24.72 -3.20 17.37
C TRP A 89 -23.56 -3.33 18.35
N THR A 90 -23.82 -3.06 19.64
CA THR A 90 -22.97 -3.36 20.79
C THR A 90 -23.81 -4.01 21.89
N LYS A 91 -23.14 -4.59 22.90
CA LYS A 91 -23.84 -5.11 24.09
C LYS A 91 -24.61 -4.02 24.83
N ASP A 92 -24.10 -2.79 24.83
CA ASP A 92 -24.72 -1.69 25.56
C ASP A 92 -26.01 -1.22 24.88
N ASN A 93 -25.98 -1.04 23.56
CA ASN A 93 -27.12 -0.49 22.81
C ASN A 93 -28.13 -1.54 22.32
N GLY A 94 -27.69 -2.79 22.12
CA GLY A 94 -28.51 -3.86 21.55
C GLY A 94 -29.55 -4.46 22.50
N PHE A 95 -29.38 -4.24 23.81
CA PHE A 95 -30.29 -4.70 24.86
C PHE A 95 -31.09 -3.56 25.53
N ASN A 96 -31.08 -2.35 24.96
CA ASN A 96 -31.84 -1.22 25.49
C ASN A 96 -33.20 -1.14 24.79
N GLU A 97 -34.31 -1.24 25.54
CA GLU A 97 -35.68 -1.25 25.00
C GLU A 97 -36.05 0.02 24.22
N GLU A 98 -35.36 1.15 24.46
CA GLU A 98 -35.59 2.43 23.77
C GLU A 98 -34.86 2.55 22.41
N ASN A 99 -33.86 1.70 22.12
CA ASN A 99 -33.13 1.71 20.86
C ASN A 99 -33.66 0.59 19.95
N ASN A 100 -34.52 0.96 19.00
CA ASN A 100 -35.08 0.09 17.97
C ASN A 100 -34.00 -0.53 17.04
N PHE A 101 -33.19 -1.47 17.53
CA PHE A 101 -32.45 -2.43 16.70
C PHE A 101 -33.32 -3.64 16.35
N SER A 102 -34.63 -3.44 16.17
CA SER A 102 -35.61 -4.50 15.85
C SER A 102 -35.30 -5.27 14.55
N ASN A 103 -34.42 -4.75 13.68
CA ASN A 103 -34.12 -5.31 12.36
C ASN A 103 -32.81 -6.14 12.28
N HIS A 104 -32.08 -6.36 13.38
CA HIS A 104 -30.80 -7.08 13.34
C HIS A 104 -30.92 -8.56 12.88
N ILE A 105 -32.11 -9.15 13.01
CA ILE A 105 -32.49 -10.48 12.52
C ILE A 105 -32.78 -10.44 11.01
N GLU A 106 -33.55 -9.43 10.58
CA GLU A 106 -33.99 -9.22 9.19
C GLU A 106 -32.87 -8.72 8.26
N GLY A 107 -31.77 -8.24 8.84
CA GLY A 107 -30.59 -7.76 8.13
C GLY A 107 -30.46 -6.25 8.17
N MET A 108 -29.22 -5.78 7.97
CA MET A 108 -28.90 -4.36 7.91
C MET A 108 -28.88 -3.91 6.46
N ASP A 109 -29.55 -2.80 6.14
CA ASP A 109 -29.52 -2.19 4.80
C ASP A 109 -28.46 -1.07 4.74
N TRP A 110 -27.22 -1.39 5.10
CA TRP A 110 -26.13 -0.42 5.05
C TRP A 110 -25.75 -0.11 3.60
N PRO A 111 -25.48 1.15 3.24
CA PRO A 111 -24.99 1.47 1.90
C PRO A 111 -23.62 0.82 1.64
N SER A 112 -23.35 0.52 0.37
CA SER A 112 -22.04 0.02 -0.02
C SER A 112 -21.01 1.13 0.13
N SER A 113 -20.02 0.92 1.01
CA SER A 113 -18.92 1.86 1.23
C SER A 113 -17.76 1.65 0.26
N PHE A 114 -17.67 0.45 -0.34
CA PHE A 114 -16.61 0.10 -1.29
C PHE A 114 -17.04 -1.09 -2.16
N LYS A 115 -16.60 -1.13 -3.41
CA LYS A 115 -16.83 -2.24 -4.35
C LYS A 115 -15.53 -2.59 -5.06
N ILE A 116 -15.33 -3.87 -5.35
CA ILE A 116 -14.16 -4.36 -6.08
C ILE A 116 -14.56 -5.43 -7.10
N GLN A 117 -14.00 -5.37 -8.31
CA GLN A 117 -14.05 -6.48 -9.25
C GLN A 117 -12.97 -7.50 -8.86
N ILE A 118 -13.33 -8.76 -8.63
CA ILE A 118 -12.37 -9.80 -8.25
C ILE A 118 -11.46 -10.10 -9.45
N PRO A 119 -10.13 -9.86 -9.36
CA PRO A 119 -9.22 -10.08 -10.47
C PRO A 119 -9.13 -11.55 -10.89
N ASP A 120 -8.92 -11.80 -12.19
CA ASP A 120 -8.76 -13.16 -12.75
C ASP A 120 -7.51 -13.90 -12.25
N ASN A 121 -6.53 -13.17 -11.71
CA ASN A 121 -5.31 -13.75 -11.16
C ASN A 121 -5.44 -14.18 -9.69
N TRP A 122 -6.57 -13.91 -9.04
CA TRP A 122 -6.87 -14.48 -7.73
C TRP A 122 -7.28 -15.94 -7.89
N ILE A 123 -6.88 -16.77 -6.93
CA ILE A 123 -7.25 -18.20 -6.94
C ILE A 123 -8.36 -18.47 -5.94
N SER A 124 -9.11 -19.54 -6.17
CA SER A 124 -10.16 -19.99 -5.25
C SER A 124 -9.60 -20.27 -3.85
N GLY A 125 -10.39 -19.98 -2.82
CA GLY A 125 -9.96 -20.09 -1.43
C GLY A 125 -10.82 -19.30 -0.46
N ILE A 126 -10.38 -19.32 0.80
CA ILE A 126 -10.95 -18.49 1.87
C ILE A 126 -10.17 -17.19 1.93
N TYR A 127 -10.89 -16.07 1.91
CA TYR A 127 -10.35 -14.74 2.03
C TYR A 127 -10.88 -14.06 3.28
N ILE A 128 -10.16 -13.05 3.75
CA ILE A 128 -10.64 -12.14 4.79
C ILE A 128 -10.47 -10.69 4.34
N ALA A 129 -11.42 -9.86 4.74
CA ALA A 129 -11.33 -8.41 4.68
C ALA A 129 -11.05 -7.87 6.08
N LYS A 130 -9.89 -7.26 6.28
CA LYS A 130 -9.49 -6.56 7.50
C LYS A 130 -9.76 -5.06 7.33
N PHE A 131 -10.76 -4.54 8.02
CA PHE A 131 -11.09 -3.13 8.12
C PHE A 131 -10.25 -2.51 9.24
N SER A 132 -9.32 -1.61 8.93
CA SER A 132 -8.40 -1.00 9.91
C SER A 132 -8.64 0.49 10.01
N LEU A 133 -8.91 1.00 11.22
CA LEU A 133 -9.11 2.42 11.46
C LEU A 133 -7.82 3.21 11.17
N THR A 134 -7.96 4.35 10.50
CA THR A 134 -6.84 5.27 10.23
C THR A 134 -6.88 6.42 11.23
N HIS A 135 -6.30 6.21 12.40
CA HIS A 135 -6.13 7.25 13.42
C HIS A 135 -4.71 7.84 13.37
N THR A 136 -4.56 9.09 13.80
CA THR A 136 -3.27 9.79 13.89
C THR A 136 -2.36 9.25 15.02
N ASP A 137 -2.89 8.41 15.91
CA ASP A 137 -2.15 7.72 16.96
C ASP A 137 -2.11 6.20 16.68
N PRO A 138 -0.94 5.65 16.28
CA PRO A 138 -0.76 4.21 16.03
C PRO A 138 -1.09 3.31 17.25
N SER A 139 -0.99 3.84 18.47
CA SER A 139 -1.34 3.10 19.68
C SER A 139 -2.84 2.75 19.77
N LEU A 140 -3.68 3.47 19.01
CA LEU A 140 -5.13 3.28 18.91
C LEU A 140 -5.58 2.53 17.65
N GLU A 141 -4.67 1.95 16.86
CA GLU A 141 -5.05 1.18 15.66
C GLU A 141 -5.96 0.01 16.05
N LYS A 142 -7.24 0.07 15.66
CA LYS A 142 -8.21 -1.01 15.87
C LYS A 142 -8.69 -1.55 14.53
N SER A 143 -9.03 -2.83 14.49
CA SER A 143 -9.44 -3.51 13.27
C SER A 143 -10.62 -4.48 13.46
N TYR A 144 -11.35 -4.74 12.38
CA TYR A 144 -12.45 -5.71 12.28
C TYR A 144 -12.19 -6.65 11.08
N ILE A 145 -12.48 -7.95 11.20
CA ILE A 145 -12.31 -8.95 10.14
C ILE A 145 -13.64 -9.56 9.73
N HIS A 146 -13.89 -9.64 8.42
CA HIS A 146 -14.97 -10.43 7.83
C HIS A 146 -14.43 -11.44 6.81
N PRO A 147 -14.70 -12.75 6.94
CA PRO A 147 -14.33 -13.76 5.94
C PRO A 147 -15.26 -13.73 4.72
N PHE A 148 -14.76 -14.16 3.56
CA PHE A 148 -15.54 -14.42 2.35
C PHE A 148 -14.86 -15.49 1.50
N TRP A 149 -15.57 -16.03 0.50
CA TRP A 149 -15.12 -17.18 -0.29
C TRP A 149 -15.06 -16.87 -1.77
N ILE A 150 -13.97 -17.30 -2.40
CA ILE A 150 -13.83 -17.29 -3.86
C ILE A 150 -13.87 -18.73 -4.35
N CYS A 151 -14.86 -19.04 -5.17
CA CYS A 151 -15.20 -20.40 -5.54
C CYS A 151 -14.52 -20.83 -6.84
N SER A 152 -14.25 -22.13 -6.94
CA SER A 152 -13.60 -22.71 -8.11
C SER A 152 -14.59 -22.86 -9.29
N PRO A 153 -14.13 -22.76 -10.54
CA PRO A 153 -14.93 -23.17 -11.69
C PRO A 153 -15.29 -24.67 -11.61
N LYS A 154 -16.47 -25.05 -12.11
CA LYS A 154 -16.98 -26.44 -12.10
C LYS A 154 -16.06 -27.45 -12.80
N ASN A 155 -15.39 -27.03 -13.87
CA ASN A 155 -14.46 -27.85 -14.65
C ASN A 155 -13.01 -27.36 -14.46
N ASN A 156 -12.40 -27.64 -13.31
CA ASN A 156 -11.06 -27.17 -12.95
C ASN A 156 -9.96 -28.24 -13.01
N GLY A 157 -10.31 -29.51 -13.28
CA GLY A 157 -9.36 -30.64 -13.33
C GLY A 157 -8.90 -31.17 -11.96
N ILE A 158 -9.31 -30.55 -10.86
CA ILE A 158 -9.01 -30.96 -9.48
C ILE A 158 -9.99 -32.05 -9.03
N LYS A 159 -9.51 -33.02 -8.26
CA LYS A 159 -10.30 -34.19 -7.82
C LYS A 159 -10.84 -34.10 -6.39
N ILE A 160 -10.29 -33.20 -5.58
CA ILE A 160 -10.67 -33.00 -4.19
C ILE A 160 -11.35 -31.63 -4.05
N ALA A 161 -12.55 -31.60 -3.50
CA ALA A 161 -13.27 -30.36 -3.20
C ALA A 161 -13.45 -30.17 -1.70
N VAL A 162 -13.31 -28.93 -1.23
CA VAL A 162 -13.73 -28.50 0.11
C VAL A 162 -15.00 -27.67 -0.03
N VAL A 163 -16.06 -28.10 0.67
CA VAL A 163 -17.34 -27.37 0.72
C VAL A 163 -17.46 -26.70 2.09
N ASN A 164 -17.46 -25.36 2.11
CA ASN A 164 -17.62 -24.58 3.33
C ASN A 164 -19.11 -24.27 3.57
N SER A 165 -19.58 -24.45 4.82
CA SER A 165 -20.97 -24.16 5.17
C SER A 165 -21.17 -22.72 5.64
N LEU A 166 -21.65 -21.87 4.73
CA LEU A 166 -21.99 -20.47 5.03
C LEU A 166 -23.31 -20.41 5.79
N ILE A 167 -24.26 -21.32 5.50
CA ILE A 167 -25.55 -21.42 6.21
C ILE A 167 -25.30 -21.70 7.69
N SER A 168 -24.51 -22.73 8.02
CA SER A 168 -24.22 -23.08 9.40
C SER A 168 -23.39 -22.02 10.12
N SER A 169 -22.47 -21.37 9.41
CA SER A 169 -21.71 -20.23 9.96
C SER A 169 -22.65 -19.09 10.35
N GLN A 170 -23.66 -18.79 9.52
CA GLN A 170 -24.59 -17.70 9.77
C GLN A 170 -25.61 -18.01 10.86
N CYS A 171 -26.14 -19.25 10.89
CA CYS A 171 -27.01 -19.71 11.97
C CYS A 171 -26.33 -19.73 13.34
N ARG A 172 -25.00 -19.79 13.39
CA ARG A 172 -24.19 -19.75 14.62
C ARG A 172 -23.62 -18.36 14.94
N ASN A 173 -23.83 -17.38 14.06
CA ASN A 173 -23.37 -16.02 14.26
C ASN A 173 -24.22 -15.32 15.33
N TRP A 174 -23.59 -14.93 16.44
CA TRP A 174 -24.23 -14.30 17.60
C TRP A 174 -24.40 -12.77 17.47
N TRP A 175 -24.16 -12.21 16.29
CA TRP A 175 -24.22 -10.77 16.10
C TRP A 175 -25.67 -10.31 16.26
N GLY A 176 -25.91 -9.33 17.12
CA GLY A 176 -27.27 -8.97 17.54
C GLY A 176 -27.66 -9.52 18.92
N GLY A 177 -26.86 -10.40 19.54
CA GLY A 177 -27.20 -11.07 20.80
C GLY A 177 -27.96 -12.39 20.60
N GLU A 178 -28.12 -12.82 19.34
CA GLU A 178 -29.00 -13.90 18.93
C GLU A 178 -28.37 -14.81 17.86
N ASN A 179 -28.68 -16.10 17.92
CA ASN A 179 -28.35 -17.09 16.88
C ASN A 179 -29.54 -18.03 16.64
N ALA A 180 -29.44 -18.98 15.71
CA ALA A 180 -30.57 -19.84 15.31
C ALA A 180 -31.25 -20.66 16.43
N VAL A 181 -30.63 -20.83 17.60
CA VAL A 181 -31.12 -21.70 18.69
C VAL A 181 -31.18 -21.00 20.05
N SER A 182 -30.67 -19.78 20.21
CA SER A 182 -30.53 -19.17 21.53
C SER A 182 -30.44 -17.64 21.45
N ILE A 183 -30.97 -17.00 22.50
CA ILE A 183 -30.89 -15.57 22.76
C ILE A 183 -30.05 -15.38 24.03
N THR A 184 -29.24 -14.33 24.07
CA THR A 184 -28.48 -13.92 25.25
C THR A 184 -29.03 -12.62 25.80
N ASP A 185 -28.83 -12.34 27.09
CA ASP A 185 -29.12 -11.04 27.69
C ASP A 185 -27.83 -10.23 27.96
N ARG A 186 -27.97 -9.07 28.64
CA ARG A 186 -26.82 -8.25 29.08
C ARG A 186 -25.84 -8.99 30.01
N SER A 187 -26.29 -9.99 30.77
CA SER A 187 -25.46 -10.75 31.71
C SER A 187 -24.71 -11.94 31.06
N ASN A 188 -24.92 -12.17 29.76
CA ASN A 188 -24.56 -13.39 29.02
C ASN A 188 -25.25 -14.67 29.57
N GLU A 189 -26.34 -14.52 30.31
CA GLU A 189 -27.21 -15.65 30.60
C GLU A 189 -27.91 -16.06 29.29
N ILE A 190 -27.78 -17.35 28.97
CA ILE A 190 -28.36 -17.93 27.76
C ILE A 190 -29.76 -18.38 28.12
N PHE A 191 -30.75 -17.65 27.62
CA PHE A 191 -32.14 -18.08 27.63
C PHE A 191 -32.33 -18.95 26.38
N SER A 192 -32.31 -20.27 26.56
CA SER A 192 -32.93 -21.16 25.57
C SER A 192 -34.32 -21.50 26.10
N ASP A 193 -35.36 -20.97 25.47
CA ASP A 193 -36.66 -21.64 25.35
C ASP A 193 -37.66 -20.80 24.53
N ASP A 194 -38.41 -21.49 23.67
CA ASP A 194 -39.69 -21.16 23.02
C ASP A 194 -39.92 -19.89 22.17
N LYS A 195 -38.99 -18.95 22.03
CA LYS A 195 -39.05 -17.94 20.94
C LYS A 195 -38.14 -18.37 19.80
N SER A 196 -38.63 -19.23 18.91
CA SER A 196 -37.89 -19.64 17.71
C SER A 196 -37.63 -18.42 16.82
N ILE A 197 -36.37 -18.05 16.68
CA ILE A 197 -35.95 -17.13 15.61
C ILE A 197 -36.36 -17.79 14.29
N LYS A 198 -37.27 -17.15 13.57
CA LYS A 198 -37.88 -17.73 12.35
C LYS A 198 -36.98 -17.59 11.14
N THR A 199 -36.23 -16.49 11.08
CA THR A 199 -35.39 -16.08 9.94
C THR A 199 -34.06 -15.53 10.45
N LEU A 200 -33.00 -15.62 9.65
CA LEU A 200 -31.71 -14.98 9.89
C LEU A 200 -31.13 -14.45 8.59
N SER A 201 -30.88 -13.15 8.52
CA SER A 201 -30.27 -12.53 7.34
C SER A 201 -28.77 -12.77 7.25
N PHE A 202 -28.23 -12.91 6.04
CA PHE A 202 -26.79 -12.87 5.75
C PHE A 202 -26.24 -11.43 5.73
N ASN A 203 -27.09 -10.41 5.63
CA ASN A 203 -26.69 -8.99 5.58
C ASN A 203 -26.42 -8.44 6.98
N ARG A 204 -25.57 -9.11 7.75
CA ARG A 204 -25.13 -8.67 9.07
C ARG A 204 -23.68 -9.04 9.34
N PRO A 205 -22.93 -8.24 10.11
CA PRO A 205 -21.56 -8.55 10.50
C PRO A 205 -21.43 -9.86 11.30
N HIS A 206 -20.21 -10.36 11.43
CA HIS A 206 -19.87 -11.43 12.39
C HIS A 206 -19.65 -10.90 13.81
N TYR A 207 -20.16 -11.65 14.81
CA TYR A 207 -20.04 -11.32 16.23
C TYR A 207 -18.60 -11.23 16.72
N ASN A 208 -17.76 -12.19 16.33
CA ASN A 208 -16.35 -12.18 16.68
C ASN A 208 -15.59 -11.35 15.65
N PRO A 209 -15.06 -10.17 16.02
CA PRO A 209 -14.36 -9.26 15.11
C PRO A 209 -13.05 -9.82 14.55
N ARG A 210 -12.59 -10.99 15.03
CA ARG A 210 -11.44 -11.71 14.47
C ARG A 210 -11.79 -12.70 13.36
N GLY A 211 -13.01 -12.65 12.82
CA GLY A 211 -13.44 -13.49 11.70
C GLY A 211 -14.30 -14.72 12.07
N GLY A 212 -14.90 -14.76 13.26
CA GLY A 212 -16.00 -15.70 13.55
C GLY A 212 -15.65 -17.19 13.71
N ASP A 213 -16.71 -18.00 13.84
CA ASP A 213 -16.67 -19.47 13.79
C ASP A 213 -16.27 -20.00 12.38
N ALA A 214 -16.44 -19.17 11.33
CA ALA A 214 -16.11 -19.52 9.95
C ALA A 214 -14.63 -19.89 9.77
N LEU A 215 -13.72 -19.15 10.41
CA LEU A 215 -12.27 -19.44 10.32
C LEU A 215 -11.85 -20.56 11.26
N ARG A 216 -12.55 -20.70 12.40
CA ARG A 216 -12.22 -21.61 13.50
C ARG A 216 -12.01 -23.06 13.06
N TRP A 217 -12.83 -23.56 12.14
CA TRP A 217 -12.81 -24.98 11.73
C TRP A 217 -12.17 -25.19 10.36
N ASN A 218 -12.41 -24.25 9.44
CA ASN A 218 -11.98 -24.38 8.05
C ASN A 218 -10.50 -24.04 7.87
N TYR A 219 -9.98 -23.01 8.55
CA TYR A 219 -8.61 -22.57 8.34
C TYR A 219 -7.53 -23.61 8.72
N PRO A 220 -7.62 -24.36 9.85
CA PRO A 220 -6.69 -25.46 10.14
C PRO A 220 -6.59 -26.49 9.02
N LEU A 221 -7.73 -26.88 8.44
CA LEU A 221 -7.80 -27.81 7.31
C LEU A 221 -7.09 -27.24 6.08
N ILE A 222 -7.44 -26.02 5.68
CA ILE A 222 -6.86 -25.38 4.49
C ILE A 222 -5.35 -25.20 4.65
N LYS A 223 -4.90 -24.65 5.78
CA LYS A 223 -3.48 -24.46 6.06
C LYS A 223 -2.72 -25.79 5.99
N TRP A 224 -3.30 -26.88 6.51
CA TRP A 224 -2.69 -28.20 6.44
C TRP A 224 -2.65 -28.78 5.02
N LEU A 225 -3.74 -28.70 4.25
CA LEU A 225 -3.80 -29.18 2.87
C LEU A 225 -2.77 -28.46 1.99
N GLU A 226 -2.71 -27.13 2.09
CA GLU A 226 -1.79 -26.33 1.28
C GLU A 226 -0.33 -26.52 1.70
N LYS A 227 -0.05 -26.69 3.00
CA LYS A 227 1.29 -27.02 3.50
C LYS A 227 1.83 -28.32 2.89
N ASN A 228 0.93 -29.27 2.61
CA ASN A 228 1.26 -30.53 1.94
C ASN A 228 1.18 -30.44 0.40
N ASN A 229 1.03 -29.23 -0.15
CA ASN A 229 0.90 -28.96 -1.58
C ASN A 229 -0.25 -29.72 -2.27
N ILE A 230 -1.37 -29.91 -1.57
CA ILE A 230 -2.54 -30.59 -2.12
C ILE A 230 -3.45 -29.57 -2.82
N ASP A 231 -3.60 -29.71 -4.14
CA ASP A 231 -4.53 -28.90 -4.92
C ASP A 231 -5.98 -29.26 -4.59
N ILE A 232 -6.78 -28.25 -4.23
CA ILE A 232 -8.19 -28.38 -3.84
C ILE A 232 -9.07 -27.37 -4.55
N ALA A 233 -10.29 -27.79 -4.88
CA ALA A 233 -11.35 -26.89 -5.30
C ALA A 233 -12.11 -26.37 -4.07
N PHE A 234 -12.51 -25.10 -4.08
CA PHE A 234 -13.30 -24.48 -3.02
C PHE A 234 -14.71 -24.20 -3.53
N HIS A 235 -15.70 -24.64 -2.76
CA HIS A 235 -17.11 -24.39 -3.02
C HIS A 235 -17.83 -24.05 -1.71
N THR A 236 -19.05 -23.51 -1.82
CA THR A 236 -19.92 -23.25 -0.68
C THR A 236 -21.24 -24.01 -0.77
N ASP A 237 -21.90 -24.21 0.36
CA ASP A 237 -23.24 -24.80 0.41
C ASP A 237 -24.30 -23.96 -0.33
N LEU A 238 -24.09 -22.64 -0.45
CA LEU A 238 -24.94 -21.76 -1.26
C LEU A 238 -24.79 -22.00 -2.78
N GLU A 239 -23.63 -22.47 -3.26
CA GLU A 239 -23.48 -22.87 -4.67
C GLU A 239 -24.22 -24.18 -4.96
N LEU A 240 -24.21 -25.12 -4.01
CA LEU A 240 -24.93 -26.40 -4.13
C LEU A 240 -26.44 -26.19 -4.21
N GLU A 241 -26.97 -25.19 -3.52
CA GLU A 241 -28.39 -24.82 -3.64
C GLU A 241 -28.77 -24.39 -5.07
N ASN A 242 -27.82 -23.78 -5.80
CA ASN A 242 -28.02 -23.34 -7.19
C ASN A 242 -27.74 -24.47 -8.22
N ASP A 243 -26.78 -25.34 -7.94
CA ASP A 243 -26.38 -26.45 -8.82
C ASP A 243 -26.05 -27.71 -8.01
N THR A 244 -27.02 -28.64 -7.93
CA THR A 244 -26.85 -29.91 -7.22
C THR A 244 -25.88 -30.88 -7.90
N SER A 245 -25.51 -30.62 -9.16
CA SER A 245 -24.54 -31.40 -9.95
C SER A 245 -23.12 -30.82 -9.87
N LEU A 246 -22.90 -29.78 -9.04
CA LEU A 246 -21.59 -29.13 -8.90
C LEU A 246 -20.51 -30.10 -8.46
N LEU A 247 -20.87 -31.12 -7.67
CA LEU A 247 -19.94 -32.05 -7.04
C LEU A 247 -19.56 -33.25 -7.91
N ASP A 248 -20.26 -33.47 -9.04
CA ASP A 248 -20.15 -34.67 -9.86
C ASP A 248 -18.74 -34.94 -10.41
N ASN A 249 -17.94 -33.87 -10.57
CA ASN A 249 -16.58 -33.94 -11.11
C ASN A 249 -15.50 -34.31 -10.07
N TYR A 250 -15.84 -34.36 -8.78
CA TYR A 250 -14.89 -34.60 -7.68
C TYR A 250 -15.03 -36.02 -7.15
N THR A 251 -13.89 -36.64 -6.84
CA THR A 251 -13.86 -37.99 -6.25
C THR A 251 -13.95 -37.95 -4.73
N HIS A 252 -13.47 -36.87 -4.10
CA HIS A 252 -13.47 -36.68 -2.65
C HIS A 252 -13.99 -35.28 -2.29
N ILE A 253 -15.04 -35.24 -1.47
CA ILE A 253 -15.68 -34.01 -1.02
C ILE A 253 -15.46 -33.91 0.49
N ILE A 254 -14.84 -32.81 0.94
CA ILE A 254 -14.50 -32.58 2.34
C ILE A 254 -15.40 -31.47 2.89
N THR A 255 -16.00 -31.72 4.04
CA THR A 255 -16.69 -30.69 4.84
C THR A 255 -16.02 -30.62 6.22
N SER A 256 -16.02 -29.44 6.84
CA SER A 256 -15.35 -29.24 8.13
C SER A 256 -16.12 -28.38 9.10
N GLY A 257 -15.89 -28.61 10.40
CA GLY A 257 -16.63 -27.98 11.48
C GLY A 257 -18.03 -28.56 11.66
N PRO A 258 -18.85 -27.97 12.54
CA PRO A 258 -20.22 -28.39 12.71
C PRO A 258 -21.11 -27.85 11.57
N THR A 259 -21.44 -28.69 10.60
CA THR A 259 -22.32 -28.36 9.46
C THR A 259 -23.77 -28.68 9.79
N ARG A 260 -24.30 -27.96 10.79
CA ARG A 260 -25.58 -28.27 11.43
C ARG A 260 -26.81 -28.02 10.57
N TYR A 261 -26.78 -26.98 9.74
CA TYR A 261 -27.92 -26.50 8.97
C TYR A 261 -27.62 -26.63 7.47
N TRP A 262 -28.56 -27.21 6.72
CA TRP A 262 -28.53 -27.25 5.26
C TRP A 262 -29.95 -27.37 4.70
N THR A 263 -30.11 -27.26 3.39
CA THR A 263 -31.37 -27.45 2.66
C THR A 263 -31.53 -28.89 2.16
N GLU A 264 -32.73 -29.26 1.71
CA GLU A 264 -32.95 -30.57 1.07
C GLU A 264 -32.10 -30.73 -0.22
N LYS A 265 -31.95 -29.68 -1.03
CA LYS A 265 -31.13 -29.74 -2.24
C LYS A 265 -29.66 -29.99 -1.96
N ILE A 266 -29.13 -29.43 -0.87
CA ILE A 266 -27.75 -29.71 -0.44
C ILE A 266 -27.62 -31.18 -0.02
N GLU A 267 -28.61 -31.73 0.67
CA GLU A 267 -28.65 -33.17 1.01
C GLU A 267 -28.71 -34.04 -0.26
N ASP A 268 -29.53 -33.66 -1.25
CA ASP A 268 -29.60 -34.33 -2.54
C ASP A 268 -28.27 -34.27 -3.29
N ALA A 269 -27.57 -33.13 -3.29
CA ALA A 269 -26.25 -33.00 -3.91
C ALA A 269 -25.23 -33.96 -3.28
N TYR A 270 -25.22 -34.07 -1.95
CA TYR A 270 -24.36 -35.03 -1.25
C TYR A 270 -24.76 -36.48 -1.48
N LYS A 271 -26.07 -36.76 -1.56
CA LYS A 271 -26.59 -38.09 -1.85
C LYS A 271 -26.22 -38.55 -3.26
N ASN A 272 -26.44 -37.69 -4.27
CA ASN A 272 -26.05 -37.95 -5.65
C ASN A 272 -24.54 -38.22 -5.76
N THR A 273 -23.73 -37.42 -5.07
CA THR A 273 -22.27 -37.58 -5.02
C THR A 273 -21.87 -39.01 -4.60
N VAL A 274 -22.43 -39.51 -3.49
CA VAL A 274 -22.08 -40.85 -3.01
C VAL A 274 -22.74 -41.96 -3.82
N GLU A 275 -23.94 -41.76 -4.36
CA GLU A 275 -24.63 -42.71 -5.25
C GLU A 275 -23.91 -42.86 -6.61
N CYS A 276 -23.14 -41.87 -7.04
CA CYS A 276 -22.25 -41.95 -8.21
C CYS A 276 -20.88 -42.62 -7.91
N GLY A 277 -20.65 -43.05 -6.67
CA GLY A 277 -19.42 -43.76 -6.28
C GLY A 277 -18.32 -42.88 -5.67
N ASN A 278 -18.58 -41.57 -5.48
CA ASN A 278 -17.61 -40.65 -4.88
C ASN A 278 -17.67 -40.68 -3.34
N HIS A 279 -16.70 -40.05 -2.70
CA HIS A 279 -16.51 -40.08 -1.25
C HIS A 279 -16.82 -38.73 -0.59
N LEU A 280 -17.59 -38.77 0.50
CA LEU A 280 -17.90 -37.62 1.35
C LEU A 280 -17.20 -37.78 2.71
N ILE A 281 -16.34 -36.82 3.05
CA ILE A 281 -15.52 -36.82 4.25
C ILE A 281 -15.95 -35.64 5.12
N HIS A 282 -16.72 -35.92 6.17
CA HIS A 282 -17.12 -34.93 7.17
C HIS A 282 -16.17 -34.95 8.36
N LEU A 283 -15.30 -33.93 8.44
CA LEU A 283 -14.31 -33.74 9.51
C LEU A 283 -14.88 -32.91 10.67
N GLY A 284 -16.07 -33.28 11.14
CA GLY A 284 -16.82 -32.55 12.15
C GLY A 284 -17.86 -33.41 12.87
N SER A 285 -18.87 -32.75 13.42
CA SER A 285 -20.03 -33.35 14.09
C SER A 285 -21.30 -32.59 13.72
N GLU A 286 -22.47 -33.14 14.06
CA GLU A 286 -23.77 -32.49 13.87
C GLU A 286 -24.13 -32.23 12.41
N ALA A 287 -23.56 -32.96 11.45
CA ALA A 287 -23.92 -32.80 10.05
C ALA A 287 -25.44 -32.91 9.85
N GLY A 288 -26.05 -31.87 9.29
CA GLY A 288 -27.46 -31.83 8.88
C GLY A 288 -28.48 -32.10 9.97
N GLN A 289 -28.29 -31.61 11.19
CA GLN A 289 -29.30 -31.82 12.23
C GLN A 289 -30.51 -30.90 12.09
N TYR A 290 -30.49 -29.95 11.15
CA TYR A 290 -31.60 -29.06 10.83
C TYR A 290 -31.76 -28.94 9.33
N ILE A 291 -32.99 -29.06 8.84
CA ILE A 291 -33.35 -28.65 7.48
C ILE A 291 -33.84 -27.20 7.54
N VAL A 292 -33.29 -26.37 6.65
CA VAL A 292 -33.64 -24.95 6.51
C VAL A 292 -34.04 -24.65 5.07
N ARG A 293 -34.67 -23.49 4.87
CA ARG A 293 -34.94 -22.94 3.53
C ARG A 293 -34.15 -21.64 3.35
N LEU A 294 -33.87 -21.27 2.11
CA LEU A 294 -33.20 -20.01 1.78
C LEU A 294 -34.14 -19.10 0.98
N GLU A 295 -34.05 -17.81 1.25
CA GLU A 295 -34.77 -16.77 0.49
C GLU A 295 -33.79 -15.88 -0.25
N LYS A 296 -34.18 -15.50 -1.47
CA LYS A 296 -33.40 -14.59 -2.31
C LYS A 296 -33.94 -13.17 -2.20
N ASP A 297 -33.04 -12.20 -2.29
CA ASP A 297 -33.40 -10.79 -2.47
C ASP A 297 -33.90 -10.49 -3.89
N LYS A 298 -34.28 -9.23 -4.13
CA LYS A 298 -34.74 -8.73 -5.44
C LYS A 298 -33.70 -8.86 -6.56
N GLN A 299 -32.42 -8.97 -6.22
CA GLN A 299 -31.31 -9.14 -7.17
C GLN A 299 -30.95 -10.63 -7.37
N GLY A 300 -31.63 -11.55 -6.69
CA GLY A 300 -31.44 -12.99 -6.84
C GLY A 300 -30.34 -13.59 -5.96
N PHE A 301 -29.74 -12.84 -5.04
CA PHE A 301 -28.77 -13.38 -4.08
C PHE A 301 -29.46 -13.93 -2.84
N TYR A 302 -28.91 -15.00 -2.24
CA TYR A 302 -29.45 -15.53 -0.99
C TYR A 302 -29.26 -14.53 0.15
N GLU A 303 -30.37 -14.08 0.73
CA GLU A 303 -30.40 -13.04 1.73
C GLU A 303 -30.76 -13.57 3.11
N LYS A 304 -31.65 -14.57 3.21
CA LYS A 304 -32.14 -15.06 4.51
C LYS A 304 -32.10 -16.58 4.60
N VAL A 305 -31.79 -17.07 5.79
CA VAL A 305 -31.99 -18.45 6.23
C VAL A 305 -33.30 -18.52 7.01
N VAL A 306 -34.22 -19.35 6.54
CA VAL A 306 -35.50 -19.61 7.17
C VAL A 306 -35.38 -20.87 8.01
N LEU A 307 -35.57 -20.71 9.32
CA LEU A 307 -35.43 -21.74 10.35
C LEU A 307 -36.78 -22.40 10.71
N SER A 308 -37.89 -21.65 10.63
CA SER A 308 -39.26 -22.13 10.81
C SER A 308 -40.28 -21.05 10.42
N ASP A 309 -41.16 -21.31 9.44
CA ASP A 309 -42.16 -20.33 8.99
C ASP A 309 -43.54 -20.49 9.64
N ASN A 310 -43.91 -21.69 10.05
CA ASN A 310 -45.17 -22.02 10.69
C ASN A 310 -45.06 -23.42 11.31
N ILE A 311 -45.91 -23.77 12.28
CA ILE A 311 -45.90 -25.06 12.97
C ILE A 311 -46.18 -26.26 12.02
N ASP A 312 -46.59 -26.00 10.78
CA ASP A 312 -47.13 -27.00 9.84
C ASP A 312 -46.30 -27.28 8.56
N ASP A 313 -45.07 -26.78 8.41
CA ASP A 313 -44.17 -27.26 7.34
C ASP A 313 -43.37 -28.47 7.85
N PRO A 314 -43.74 -29.72 7.47
CA PRO A 314 -43.06 -30.92 7.96
C PRO A 314 -41.61 -31.04 7.45
N ASN A 315 -41.17 -30.20 6.51
CA ASN A 315 -39.89 -30.32 5.82
C ASN A 315 -38.82 -29.34 6.34
N ILE A 316 -39.13 -28.41 7.25
CA ILE A 316 -38.18 -27.45 7.84
C ILE A 316 -38.14 -27.62 9.36
N GLY A 317 -36.94 -27.70 9.94
CA GLY A 317 -36.78 -27.75 11.40
C GLY A 317 -35.75 -28.77 11.92
N PRO A 318 -35.70 -28.98 13.26
CA PRO A 318 -34.77 -29.90 13.89
C PRO A 318 -35.06 -31.35 13.53
N ARG A 319 -34.00 -32.10 13.25
CA ARG A 319 -34.01 -33.56 13.07
C ARG A 319 -33.38 -34.20 14.30
N LEU A 320 -34.14 -35.04 15.00
CA LEU A 320 -33.58 -35.89 16.07
C LEU A 320 -32.59 -36.94 15.52
N GLU A 321 -32.73 -37.25 14.24
CA GLU A 321 -31.93 -38.21 13.49
C GLU A 321 -31.67 -37.69 12.08
N ASN A 322 -30.40 -37.70 11.66
CA ASN A 322 -30.03 -37.55 10.27
C ASN A 322 -29.93 -38.94 9.62
N LYS A 323 -30.89 -39.27 8.75
CA LYS A 323 -30.95 -40.57 8.06
C LYS A 323 -29.80 -40.73 7.05
N PHE A 324 -29.43 -39.67 6.34
CA PHE A 324 -28.37 -39.68 5.33
C PHE A 324 -27.00 -40.02 5.95
N PHE A 325 -26.63 -39.35 7.04
CA PHE A 325 -25.41 -39.65 7.80
C PHE A 325 -25.58 -40.80 8.82
N SER A 326 -26.79 -41.34 8.99
CA SER A 326 -27.12 -42.38 9.97
C SER A 326 -26.66 -42.04 11.40
N THR A 327 -26.87 -40.78 11.80
CA THR A 327 -26.44 -40.25 13.10
C THR A 327 -27.56 -39.60 13.90
N THR A 328 -27.35 -39.52 15.21
CA THR A 328 -28.16 -38.76 16.18
C THR A 328 -27.25 -37.88 17.01
N VAL A 329 -27.72 -36.69 17.40
CA VAL A 329 -26.97 -35.83 18.34
C VAL A 329 -26.86 -36.54 19.69
N SER A 330 -25.63 -36.65 20.20
CA SER A 330 -25.32 -37.49 21.35
C SER A 330 -24.90 -36.69 22.60
N GLY A 331 -24.75 -35.36 22.46
CA GLY A 331 -24.59 -34.42 23.56
C GLY A 331 -23.66 -33.26 23.25
N LYS A 332 -23.55 -32.34 24.23
CA LYS A 332 -22.58 -31.24 24.26
C LYS A 332 -21.84 -31.19 25.59
N ASN A 333 -20.56 -30.85 25.59
CA ASN A 333 -19.75 -30.64 26.80
C ASN A 333 -19.44 -29.15 26.94
N LYS A 334 -19.76 -28.56 28.09
CA LYS A 334 -19.60 -27.12 28.34
C LYS A 334 -18.17 -26.73 28.73
N ASN A 335 -17.39 -27.64 29.33
CA ASN A 335 -16.11 -27.29 29.95
C ASN A 335 -14.89 -27.95 29.25
N PRO A 336 -13.81 -27.18 28.99
CA PRO A 336 -12.52 -27.71 28.55
C PRO A 336 -11.63 -28.22 29.72
N PRO A 337 -10.58 -29.03 29.45
CA PRO A 337 -10.30 -29.69 28.18
C PRO A 337 -11.41 -30.73 27.91
N TRP A 338 -11.86 -30.79 26.66
CA TRP A 338 -12.93 -31.71 26.28
C TRP A 338 -12.44 -33.16 26.31
N ASN A 339 -13.29 -34.11 25.93
CA ASN A 339 -12.93 -35.52 26.04
C ASN A 339 -11.93 -36.00 24.99
N ASN A 340 -11.20 -37.02 25.41
CA ASN A 340 -10.18 -37.75 24.70
C ASN A 340 -10.76 -38.67 23.62
N TYR A 341 -10.15 -38.72 22.44
CA TYR A 341 -10.54 -39.58 21.35
C TYR A 341 -9.59 -40.77 21.22
N ASN A 342 -10.14 -41.97 21.38
CA ASN A 342 -9.40 -43.21 21.19
C ASN A 342 -9.54 -43.68 19.74
N ILE A 343 -8.42 -43.80 19.06
CA ILE A 343 -8.30 -44.38 17.73
C ILE A 343 -8.41 -45.90 17.87
N SER A 344 -9.40 -46.52 17.21
CA SER A 344 -9.58 -47.96 17.29
C SER A 344 -8.57 -48.71 16.42
N ARG A 345 -8.22 -49.94 16.83
CA ARG A 345 -7.38 -50.84 16.03
C ARG A 345 -8.00 -51.14 14.66
N GLU A 346 -9.33 -51.20 14.61
CA GLU A 346 -10.07 -51.46 13.38
C GLU A 346 -9.93 -50.29 12.39
N PHE A 347 -9.93 -49.05 12.88
CA PHE A 347 -9.74 -47.86 12.05
C PHE A 347 -8.34 -47.84 11.42
N LEU A 348 -7.31 -48.13 12.22
CA LEU A 348 -5.93 -48.23 11.73
C LEU A 348 -5.77 -49.36 10.71
N LYS A 349 -6.44 -50.50 10.93
CA LYS A 349 -6.40 -51.65 10.02
C LYS A 349 -7.05 -51.37 8.68
N ILE A 350 -8.18 -50.63 8.65
CA ILE A 350 -8.88 -50.29 7.40
C ILE A 350 -7.98 -49.49 6.46
N PHE A 351 -7.18 -48.58 7.00
CA PHE A 351 -6.31 -47.68 6.21
C PHE A 351 -4.83 -48.05 6.27
N SER A 352 -4.50 -49.25 6.76
CA SER A 352 -3.13 -49.76 6.86
C SER A 352 -2.15 -48.80 7.56
N ILE A 353 -2.61 -48.07 8.59
CA ILE A 353 -1.81 -47.09 9.31
C ILE A 353 -1.03 -47.77 10.45
N PRO A 354 0.28 -47.49 10.61
CA PRO A 354 1.07 -48.02 11.71
C PRO A 354 0.45 -47.71 13.08
N LYS A 355 0.61 -48.63 14.03
CA LYS A 355 0.12 -48.44 15.40
C LYS A 355 0.85 -47.25 16.06
N PRO A 356 0.13 -46.22 16.53
CA PRO A 356 0.75 -45.06 17.16
C PRO A 356 1.25 -45.37 18.58
N VAL A 357 2.15 -44.52 19.09
CA VAL A 357 2.69 -44.61 20.47
C VAL A 357 1.57 -44.51 21.50
N THR A 358 0.60 -43.64 21.22
CA THR A 358 -0.63 -43.50 21.99
C THR A 358 -1.81 -43.60 21.03
N ASN A 359 -2.83 -44.36 21.42
CA ASN A 359 -4.08 -44.43 20.67
C ASN A 359 -5.04 -43.29 21.06
N ASN A 360 -4.63 -42.34 21.89
CA ASN A 360 -5.48 -41.35 22.52
C ASN A 360 -5.06 -39.94 22.09
N VAL A 361 -6.00 -39.20 21.48
CA VAL A 361 -5.85 -37.81 21.08
C VAL A 361 -6.65 -36.91 22.02
N GLU A 362 -5.94 -36.08 22.78
CA GLU A 362 -6.53 -35.22 23.81
C GLU A 362 -7.46 -34.16 23.19
N GLY A 363 -8.64 -33.97 23.79
CA GLY A 363 -9.57 -32.89 23.43
C GLY A 363 -10.26 -32.99 22.07
N LEU A 364 -10.01 -34.03 21.26
CA LEU A 364 -10.51 -34.14 19.88
C LEU A 364 -12.05 -34.23 19.79
N ILE A 365 -12.72 -34.78 20.81
CA ILE A 365 -14.19 -34.91 20.84
C ILE A 365 -14.86 -33.52 20.84
N GLY A 366 -14.28 -32.57 21.56
CA GLY A 366 -14.72 -31.18 21.55
C GLY A 366 -16.06 -30.90 22.21
N LEU A 367 -16.73 -29.83 21.74
CA LEU A 367 -17.97 -29.28 22.33
C LEU A 367 -19.19 -30.14 22.00
N SER A 368 -19.22 -30.78 20.83
CA SER A 368 -20.35 -31.55 20.31
C SER A 368 -19.88 -32.86 19.68
N TRP A 369 -20.73 -33.90 19.74
CA TRP A 369 -20.41 -35.21 19.16
C TRP A 369 -21.67 -35.96 18.70
N ASP A 370 -21.45 -36.88 17.76
CA ASP A 370 -22.49 -37.70 17.16
C ASP A 370 -22.47 -39.14 17.70
N LYS A 371 -23.63 -39.79 17.65
CA LYS A 371 -23.79 -41.23 17.87
C LYS A 371 -24.29 -41.89 16.60
N SER A 372 -23.64 -42.96 16.18
CA SER A 372 -24.00 -43.74 15.00
C SER A 372 -25.19 -44.64 15.26
N LYS A 373 -26.03 -44.81 14.24
CA LYS A 373 -27.09 -45.83 14.21
C LYS A 373 -26.59 -47.13 13.61
N LYS A 374 -27.21 -48.24 14.01
CA LYS A 374 -26.92 -49.55 13.44
C LYS A 374 -27.78 -49.75 12.19
N ILE A 375 -27.17 -49.55 11.02
CA ILE A 375 -27.77 -49.85 9.72
C ILE A 375 -26.83 -50.72 8.87
N LYS A 376 -27.37 -51.37 7.83
CA LYS A 376 -26.59 -52.18 6.90
C LYS A 376 -25.60 -51.29 6.13
N GLY A 377 -24.33 -51.72 6.04
CA GLY A 377 -23.27 -50.96 5.36
C GLY A 377 -22.54 -49.95 6.25
N LEU A 378 -23.04 -49.66 7.45
CA LEU A 378 -22.37 -48.78 8.42
C LEU A 378 -21.39 -49.55 9.31
N LYS A 379 -20.14 -49.09 9.34
CA LYS A 379 -19.09 -49.59 10.21
C LYS A 379 -18.63 -48.50 11.17
N VAL A 380 -18.86 -48.69 12.47
CA VAL A 380 -18.32 -47.81 13.52
C VAL A 380 -16.82 -48.06 13.65
N VAL A 381 -16.02 -47.06 13.29
CA VAL A 381 -14.54 -47.13 13.31
C VAL A 381 -13.94 -46.53 14.56
N SER A 382 -14.67 -45.75 15.34
CA SER A 382 -14.28 -45.40 16.71
C SER A 382 -15.50 -45.26 17.60
N LYS A 383 -15.35 -45.65 18.87
CA LYS A 383 -16.40 -45.57 19.89
C LYS A 383 -15.81 -45.10 21.21
N ASN A 384 -16.08 -43.85 21.57
CA ASN A 384 -15.58 -43.21 22.77
C ASN A 384 -16.70 -43.03 23.78
N LYS A 385 -16.52 -43.52 25.00
CA LYS A 385 -17.49 -43.38 26.10
C LYS A 385 -17.35 -41.99 26.72
N ILE A 386 -18.47 -41.30 26.89
CA ILE A 386 -18.52 -39.94 27.46
C ILE A 386 -19.45 -39.94 28.65
N LYS A 387 -19.00 -39.41 29.78
CA LYS A 387 -19.85 -39.19 30.95
C LYS A 387 -20.67 -37.91 30.73
N GLN A 388 -21.99 -38.04 30.58
CA GLN A 388 -22.86 -36.89 30.25
C GLN A 388 -23.62 -36.37 31.48
N LYS A 389 -24.06 -37.25 32.38
CA LYS A 389 -24.64 -36.91 33.70
C LYS A 389 -24.07 -37.84 34.77
N MET A 390 -24.36 -37.55 36.06
CA MET A 390 -23.82 -38.30 37.22
C MET A 390 -24.01 -39.83 37.10
N PHE A 391 -25.07 -40.29 36.42
CA PHE A 391 -25.41 -41.71 36.24
C PHE A 391 -25.65 -42.14 34.77
N SER A 392 -25.35 -41.31 33.77
CA SER A 392 -25.56 -41.66 32.36
C SER A 392 -24.29 -41.50 31.52
N ASN A 393 -24.06 -42.50 30.65
CA ASN A 393 -22.99 -42.48 29.66
C ASN A 393 -23.59 -42.29 28.28
N SER A 394 -22.96 -41.43 27.48
CA SER A 394 -23.19 -41.30 26.05
C SER A 394 -21.96 -41.78 25.27
N TYR A 395 -22.03 -41.75 23.94
CA TYR A 395 -20.92 -42.17 23.08
C TYR A 395 -20.70 -41.19 21.93
N ALA A 396 -19.44 -40.85 21.67
CA ALA A 396 -19.00 -40.26 20.41
C ALA A 396 -18.57 -41.37 19.45
N ASN A 397 -19.11 -41.38 18.23
CA ASN A 397 -18.81 -42.38 17.22
C ASN A 397 -18.31 -41.74 15.94
N SER A 398 -17.17 -42.26 15.47
CA SER A 398 -16.75 -42.08 14.08
C SER A 398 -17.13 -43.32 13.31
N HIS A 399 -17.63 -43.16 12.09
CA HIS A 399 -18.09 -44.28 11.29
C HIS A 399 -17.83 -44.07 9.80
N ILE A 400 -17.82 -45.18 9.07
CA ILE A 400 -17.80 -45.24 7.62
C ILE A 400 -19.10 -45.92 7.17
N LEU A 401 -19.83 -45.29 6.26
CA LEU A 401 -21.01 -45.86 5.60
C LEU A 401 -20.68 -46.08 4.12
N GLU A 402 -20.76 -47.33 3.65
CA GLU A 402 -20.52 -47.69 2.24
C GLU A 402 -21.85 -47.89 1.49
N PHE A 403 -21.95 -47.26 0.32
CA PHE A 403 -23.09 -47.31 -0.59
C PHE A 403 -22.93 -48.41 -1.63
N PRO A 404 -24.02 -48.89 -2.27
CA PRO A 404 -23.94 -49.90 -3.33
C PRO A 404 -23.01 -49.52 -4.50
N SER A 405 -22.93 -48.21 -4.79
CA SER A 405 -22.05 -47.59 -5.79
C SER A 405 -20.56 -47.64 -5.47
N LYS A 406 -20.17 -48.13 -4.28
CA LYS A 406 -18.83 -48.00 -3.67
C LYS A 406 -18.47 -46.62 -3.14
N GLY A 407 -19.36 -45.65 -3.28
CA GLY A 407 -19.24 -44.36 -2.59
C GLY A 407 -19.26 -44.55 -1.07
N ARG A 408 -18.56 -43.66 -0.35
CA ARG A 408 -18.42 -43.77 1.11
C ARG A 408 -18.66 -42.44 1.79
N ILE A 409 -19.33 -42.48 2.94
CA ILE A 409 -19.38 -41.37 3.89
C ILE A 409 -18.48 -41.71 5.06
N PHE A 410 -17.47 -40.86 5.33
CA PHE A 410 -16.79 -40.83 6.61
C PHE A 410 -17.36 -39.69 7.45
N ASN A 411 -17.85 -40.03 8.65
CA ASN A 411 -18.20 -39.03 9.65
C ASN A 411 -17.23 -39.15 10.84
N ALA A 412 -16.48 -38.08 11.10
CA ALA A 412 -15.64 -37.97 12.29
C ALA A 412 -16.49 -38.03 13.57
N GLY A 413 -17.70 -37.46 13.58
CA GLY A 413 -18.61 -37.43 14.72
C GLY A 413 -18.07 -36.68 15.94
N VAL A 414 -17.06 -35.83 15.74
CA VAL A 414 -16.35 -35.06 16.76
C VAL A 414 -16.03 -33.65 16.24
N SER A 415 -16.14 -32.63 17.08
CA SER A 415 -16.12 -31.25 16.57
C SER A 415 -14.73 -30.72 16.20
N ASN A 416 -13.64 -31.30 16.72
CA ASN A 416 -12.30 -30.68 16.63
C ASN A 416 -11.32 -31.42 15.71
N TRP A 417 -11.79 -32.27 14.80
CA TRP A 417 -10.92 -33.06 13.94
C TRP A 417 -9.86 -32.22 13.22
N THR A 418 -10.26 -31.08 12.63
CA THR A 418 -9.34 -30.21 11.89
C THR A 418 -8.26 -29.56 12.75
N TRP A 419 -8.48 -29.45 14.06
CA TRP A 419 -7.49 -28.87 14.98
C TRP A 419 -6.31 -29.80 15.26
N ALA A 420 -6.52 -31.11 15.10
CA ALA A 420 -5.41 -32.07 15.13
C ALA A 420 -4.55 -32.05 13.86
N LEU A 421 -5.01 -31.40 12.78
CA LEU A 421 -4.26 -31.30 11.52
C LEU A 421 -3.20 -30.21 11.57
N GLU A 422 -3.54 -29.01 12.06
CA GLU A 422 -2.61 -27.88 12.14
C GLU A 422 -3.05 -26.85 13.19
N ASN A 423 -2.08 -26.16 13.77
CA ASN A 423 -2.33 -25.19 14.83
C ASN A 423 -3.03 -23.93 14.31
N TYR A 424 -4.08 -23.50 15.01
CA TYR A 424 -4.77 -22.23 14.78
C TYR A 424 -5.07 -21.48 16.08
N SER A 425 -4.23 -20.47 16.37
CA SER A 425 -4.33 -19.58 17.54
C SER A 425 -4.38 -20.33 18.88
N ASN A 426 -4.64 -19.64 20.00
CA ASN A 426 -4.80 -20.26 21.32
C ASN A 426 -6.15 -20.99 21.50
N HIS A 427 -6.85 -21.31 20.39
CA HIS A 427 -8.19 -21.90 20.45
C HIS A 427 -8.20 -23.42 20.51
N GLY A 428 -7.07 -24.12 20.39
CA GLY A 428 -7.00 -25.59 20.46
C GLY A 428 -6.43 -26.11 21.77
N ASN A 429 -7.22 -26.85 22.53
CA ASN A 429 -6.69 -27.79 23.54
C ASN A 429 -6.26 -29.13 22.90
N VAL A 430 -6.38 -29.25 21.59
CA VAL A 430 -6.02 -30.43 20.82
C VAL A 430 -4.61 -30.24 20.30
N ILE A 431 -3.70 -31.14 20.68
CA ILE A 431 -2.34 -31.17 20.15
C ILE A 431 -2.39 -31.72 18.72
N LYS A 432 -1.65 -31.09 17.80
CA LYS A 432 -1.44 -31.59 16.44
C LYS A 432 -1.00 -33.06 16.49
N ASP A 433 -1.71 -33.94 15.79
CA ASP A 433 -1.50 -35.39 15.88
C ASP A 433 -1.21 -35.99 14.50
N VAL A 434 -0.03 -36.61 14.38
CA VAL A 434 0.45 -37.21 13.12
C VAL A 434 -0.42 -38.40 12.67
N THR A 435 -1.06 -39.11 13.59
CA THR A 435 -1.95 -40.23 13.27
C THR A 435 -3.22 -39.71 12.64
N ILE A 436 -3.79 -38.61 13.16
CA ILE A 436 -4.96 -37.96 12.56
C ILE A 436 -4.62 -37.38 11.18
N GLN A 437 -3.42 -36.83 10.99
CA GLN A 437 -2.96 -36.39 9.66
C GLN A 437 -2.88 -37.55 8.67
N ARG A 438 -2.28 -38.70 9.06
CA ARG A 438 -2.21 -39.92 8.23
C ARG A 438 -3.60 -40.43 7.86
N LEU A 439 -4.49 -40.55 8.86
CA LEU A 439 -5.87 -40.96 8.65
C LEU A 439 -6.59 -40.03 7.66
N THR A 440 -6.37 -38.73 7.78
CA THR A 440 -7.01 -37.75 6.91
C THR A 440 -6.51 -37.85 5.47
N LEU A 441 -5.22 -38.09 5.23
CA LEU A 441 -4.68 -38.35 3.88
C LEU A 441 -5.31 -39.58 3.23
N GLU A 442 -5.40 -40.68 3.98
CA GLU A 442 -6.00 -41.92 3.50
C GLU A 442 -7.51 -41.77 3.21
N LEU A 443 -8.22 -41.00 4.05
CA LEU A 443 -9.63 -40.69 3.83
C LEU A 443 -9.89 -39.87 2.56
N ILE A 444 -8.92 -39.06 2.12
CA ILE A 444 -9.00 -38.25 0.90
C ILE A 444 -8.30 -38.92 -0.30
N GLY A 445 -7.95 -40.20 -0.17
CA GLY A 445 -7.39 -41.01 -1.26
C GLY A 445 -5.91 -40.75 -1.57
N LEU A 446 -5.15 -40.21 -0.62
CA LEU A 446 -3.72 -39.91 -0.77
C LEU A 446 -2.88 -40.84 0.12
N ASP A 447 -1.87 -41.48 -0.48
CA ASP A 447 -0.93 -42.36 0.23
C ASP A 447 -0.09 -41.58 1.24
N HIS A 448 -0.35 -41.80 2.52
CA HIS A 448 0.31 -41.10 3.61
C HIS A 448 1.85 -41.22 3.60
N ASN A 449 2.42 -42.29 3.03
CA ASN A 449 3.87 -42.46 2.95
C ASN A 449 4.54 -41.46 2.00
N LYS A 450 3.80 -40.93 1.01
CA LYS A 450 4.32 -39.91 0.09
C LYS A 450 4.34 -38.51 0.69
N TYR A 451 3.52 -38.25 1.71
CA TYR A 451 3.34 -36.92 2.29
C TYR A 451 3.94 -36.77 3.70
N ILE A 452 4.21 -37.87 4.42
CA ILE A 452 4.64 -37.84 5.84
C ILE A 452 6.07 -38.42 6.04
N ASN A 453 6.95 -38.34 5.04
CA ASN A 453 8.36 -38.73 5.19
C ASN A 453 9.26 -37.55 5.64
N SER A 454 9.53 -37.45 6.94
CA SER A 454 10.86 -37.19 7.55
C SER A 454 10.75 -36.66 9.00
N ASP A 455 10.45 -37.53 9.98
CA ASP A 455 10.72 -37.21 11.39
C ASP A 455 12.16 -37.65 11.72
N PHE A 456 13.11 -36.72 11.69
CA PHE A 456 14.42 -36.90 12.34
C PHE A 456 14.40 -36.17 13.69
N SER A 457 14.35 -36.96 14.77
CA SER A 457 14.70 -36.50 16.12
C SER A 457 16.17 -36.07 16.12
N PHE A 458 16.47 -34.87 16.60
CA PHE A 458 17.84 -34.49 16.95
C PHE A 458 17.80 -33.72 18.26
N ASN A 459 18.62 -34.17 19.20
CA ASN A 459 18.75 -33.62 20.52
C ASN A 459 19.29 -32.19 20.47
N SER A 460 18.76 -31.36 21.36
CA SER A 460 19.23 -30.01 21.63
C SER A 460 20.67 -30.02 22.15
N ARG A 461 21.42 -29.00 21.71
CA ARG A 461 22.80 -28.63 22.07
C ARG A 461 23.85 -29.20 21.12
N ASP A 462 24.09 -28.47 20.04
CA ASP A 462 25.43 -28.02 19.65
C ASP A 462 25.31 -26.91 18.59
N ASN A 463 25.78 -25.70 18.94
CA ASN A 463 25.88 -24.55 18.05
C ASN A 463 27.06 -24.76 17.09
N ILE A 464 26.82 -25.20 15.85
CA ILE A 464 27.81 -25.17 14.76
C ILE A 464 27.11 -24.82 13.43
N ASN A 465 27.56 -23.73 12.78
CA ASN A 465 27.32 -23.31 11.38
C ASN A 465 26.07 -23.89 10.67
N LEU A 466 24.88 -23.42 11.05
CA LEU A 466 23.63 -23.75 10.38
C LEU A 466 23.42 -22.82 9.17
N ASN A 467 22.96 -23.38 8.04
CA ASN A 467 22.49 -22.59 6.89
C ASN A 467 21.01 -22.22 7.07
N PHE A 468 20.46 -21.41 6.15
CA PHE A 468 19.05 -20.99 6.25
C PHE A 468 18.04 -22.15 6.23
N GLU A 469 18.32 -23.22 5.47
CA GLU A 469 17.44 -24.40 5.44
C GLU A 469 17.46 -25.16 6.77
N ASP A 470 18.56 -25.14 7.50
CA ASP A 470 18.62 -25.75 8.82
C ASP A 470 17.82 -24.93 9.85
N TYR A 471 17.86 -23.59 9.78
CA TYR A 471 16.96 -22.76 10.58
C TYR A 471 15.48 -22.99 10.22
N LYS A 472 15.14 -23.17 8.94
CA LYS A 472 13.77 -23.54 8.55
C LYS A 472 13.36 -24.88 9.15
N LYS A 473 14.23 -25.90 9.12
CA LYS A 473 13.95 -27.19 9.76
C LYS A 473 13.72 -27.06 11.27
N LEU A 474 14.52 -26.23 11.96
CA LEU A 474 14.34 -25.95 13.39
C LEU A 474 12.99 -25.25 13.65
N LEU A 475 12.65 -24.24 12.85
CA LEU A 475 11.39 -23.50 12.95
C LEU A 475 10.16 -24.28 12.49
N MET A 476 10.34 -25.33 11.67
CA MET A 476 9.27 -26.28 11.36
C MET A 476 8.94 -27.17 12.56
N LYS A 477 9.93 -27.46 13.43
CA LYS A 477 9.75 -28.21 14.67
C LYS A 477 9.16 -27.33 15.77
N ASP A 478 9.73 -26.15 15.99
CA ASP A 478 9.19 -25.13 16.88
C ASP A 478 9.15 -23.76 16.19
N PRO A 479 7.97 -23.34 15.69
CA PRO A 479 7.79 -22.04 15.05
C PRO A 479 8.03 -20.83 15.96
N HIS A 480 8.10 -21.03 17.28
CA HIS A 480 8.32 -19.99 18.28
C HIS A 480 9.72 -20.08 18.91
N ASP A 481 10.64 -20.89 18.39
CA ASP A 481 12.01 -20.93 18.90
C ASP A 481 12.71 -19.59 18.66
N PHE A 482 12.92 -18.84 19.75
CA PHE A 482 13.43 -17.48 19.70
C PHE A 482 14.81 -17.41 19.03
N ASP A 483 15.71 -18.34 19.37
CA ASP A 483 17.09 -18.33 18.87
C ASP A 483 17.14 -18.68 17.37
N SER A 484 16.35 -19.65 16.90
CA SER A 484 16.26 -19.94 15.48
C SER A 484 15.61 -18.80 14.69
N LEU A 485 14.58 -18.14 15.24
CA LEU A 485 13.97 -16.96 14.61
C LEU A 485 14.98 -15.82 14.47
N LEU A 486 15.66 -15.48 15.57
CA LEU A 486 16.63 -14.40 15.59
C LEU A 486 17.80 -14.69 14.63
N ASN A 487 18.36 -15.89 14.67
CA ASN A 487 19.51 -16.26 13.84
C ASN A 487 19.15 -16.47 12.36
N ALA A 488 17.95 -16.95 12.04
CA ALA A 488 17.45 -16.98 10.66
C ALA A 488 17.34 -15.57 10.08
N GLY A 489 16.82 -14.62 10.88
CA GLY A 489 16.76 -13.21 10.49
C GLY A 489 18.16 -12.63 10.27
N ILE A 490 19.11 -12.91 11.17
CA ILE A 490 20.51 -12.47 11.03
C ILE A 490 21.13 -13.05 9.75
N TYR A 491 20.97 -14.34 9.49
CA TYR A 491 21.49 -14.99 8.28
C TYR A 491 20.96 -14.32 7.00
N LEU A 492 19.65 -14.10 6.90
CA LEU A 492 19.04 -13.43 5.75
C LEU A 492 19.53 -11.98 5.61
N TRP A 493 19.66 -11.29 6.74
CA TRP A 493 20.15 -9.92 6.77
C TRP A 493 21.61 -9.81 6.27
N ASP A 494 22.47 -10.74 6.70
CA ASP A 494 23.87 -10.82 6.26
C ASP A 494 23.99 -11.15 4.75
N ASN A 495 22.99 -11.83 4.18
CA ASN A 495 22.85 -12.09 2.74
C ASN A 495 22.07 -10.99 1.97
N ASN A 496 21.84 -9.82 2.58
CA ASN A 496 21.10 -8.68 2.01
C ASN A 496 19.62 -8.94 1.67
N GLN A 497 19.01 -10.01 2.19
CA GLN A 497 17.60 -10.35 2.00
C GLN A 497 16.72 -9.65 3.06
N PHE A 498 16.72 -8.32 3.07
CA PHE A 498 16.13 -7.53 4.18
C PHE A 498 14.60 -7.70 4.33
N ARG A 499 13.85 -7.85 3.23
CA ARG A 499 12.40 -8.06 3.30
C ARG A 499 12.04 -9.42 3.91
N GLU A 500 12.83 -10.45 3.60
CA GLU A 500 12.65 -11.77 4.20
C GLU A 500 13.10 -11.75 5.65
N ALA A 501 14.22 -11.09 5.97
CA ALA A 501 14.76 -10.98 7.32
C ALA A 501 13.78 -10.27 8.29
N GLU A 502 13.05 -9.27 7.81
CA GLU A 502 12.03 -8.52 8.55
C GLU A 502 11.07 -9.47 9.28
N LEU A 503 10.59 -10.47 8.55
CA LEU A 503 9.65 -11.47 9.01
C LEU A 503 10.13 -12.24 10.25
N TYR A 504 11.40 -12.64 10.21
CA TYR A 504 12.01 -13.43 11.27
C TYR A 504 12.32 -12.57 12.48
N PHE A 505 12.73 -11.31 12.27
CA PHE A 505 12.93 -10.37 13.36
C PHE A 505 11.61 -9.96 14.04
N GLU A 506 10.54 -9.69 13.29
CA GLU A 506 9.21 -9.41 13.85
C GLU A 506 8.71 -10.58 14.69
N LYS A 507 8.86 -11.81 14.19
CA LYS A 507 8.54 -13.01 14.96
C LYS A 507 9.38 -13.14 16.22
N ALA A 508 10.70 -12.92 16.14
CA ALA A 508 11.57 -12.98 17.31
C ALA A 508 11.15 -11.94 18.36
N VAL A 509 10.78 -10.72 17.94
CA VAL A 509 10.24 -9.68 18.83
C VAL A 509 8.89 -10.10 19.41
N ASN A 510 8.01 -10.73 18.64
CA ASN A 510 6.71 -11.19 19.14
C ASN A 510 6.84 -12.34 20.15
N VAL A 511 7.78 -13.26 19.93
CA VAL A 511 8.08 -14.36 20.84
C VAL A 511 8.71 -13.86 22.13
N ASN A 512 9.67 -12.93 22.04
CA ASN A 512 10.29 -12.32 23.21
C ASN A 512 10.31 -10.79 23.10
N PRO A 513 9.22 -10.11 23.47
CA PRO A 513 9.09 -8.66 23.34
C PRO A 513 10.07 -7.86 24.21
N LYS A 514 10.69 -8.49 25.21
CA LYS A 514 11.67 -7.86 26.10
C LYS A 514 13.10 -7.95 25.55
N SER A 515 13.34 -8.73 24.50
CA SER A 515 14.68 -8.86 23.91
C SER A 515 15.08 -7.60 23.16
N LEU A 516 15.95 -6.79 23.77
CA LEU A 516 16.53 -5.60 23.12
C LEU A 516 17.33 -5.97 21.86
N VAL A 517 17.94 -7.16 21.81
CA VAL A 517 18.69 -7.63 20.63
C VAL A 517 17.75 -7.86 19.44
N ALA A 518 16.59 -8.50 19.65
CA ALA A 518 15.61 -8.71 18.58
C ALA A 518 15.00 -7.39 18.10
N VAL A 519 14.64 -6.49 19.03
CA VAL A 519 14.14 -5.14 18.71
C VAL A 519 15.19 -4.35 17.92
N TYR A 520 16.45 -4.41 18.34
CA TYR A 520 17.56 -3.77 17.65
C TYR A 520 17.75 -4.31 16.23
N ARG A 521 17.73 -5.64 16.05
CA ARG A 521 17.84 -6.25 14.72
C ARG A 521 16.70 -5.88 13.80
N LEU A 522 15.45 -5.85 14.31
CA LEU A 522 14.30 -5.36 13.55
C LEU A 522 14.47 -3.90 13.15
N ALA A 523 14.87 -3.03 14.08
CA ALA A 523 15.09 -1.61 13.80
C ALA A 523 16.21 -1.38 12.75
N ARG A 524 17.30 -2.16 12.81
CA ARG A 524 18.35 -2.14 11.79
C ARG A 524 17.88 -2.68 10.45
N ASN A 525 16.93 -3.60 10.43
CA ASN A 525 16.31 -4.09 9.21
C ASN A 525 15.40 -3.03 8.56
N HIS A 526 14.53 -2.37 9.34
CA HIS A 526 13.72 -1.24 8.84
C HIS A 526 14.59 -0.10 8.31
N HIS A 527 15.73 0.19 8.94
CA HIS A 527 16.70 1.15 8.38
C HIS A 527 17.19 0.75 6.98
N LYS A 528 17.43 -0.54 6.72
CA LYS A 528 17.84 -1.04 5.38
C LYS A 528 16.71 -0.93 4.36
N LEU A 529 15.47 -1.14 4.81
CA LEU A 529 14.25 -0.99 4.00
C LEU A 529 13.80 0.46 3.83
N GLN A 530 14.42 1.41 4.55
CA GLN A 530 14.04 2.84 4.61
C GLN A 530 12.65 3.07 5.23
N ASN A 531 12.16 2.13 6.04
CA ASN A 531 10.92 2.24 6.81
C ASN A 531 11.19 3.05 8.10
N TYR A 532 11.50 4.34 7.94
CA TYR A 532 11.93 5.18 9.06
C TYR A 532 10.81 5.45 10.08
N GLU A 533 9.55 5.47 9.66
CA GLU A 533 8.41 5.69 10.56
C GLU A 533 8.26 4.55 11.57
N ASP A 534 8.26 3.30 11.09
CA ASP A 534 8.18 2.10 11.94
C ASP A 534 9.42 1.95 12.85
N MET A 535 10.57 2.45 12.40
CA MET A 535 11.81 2.45 13.18
C MET A 535 11.71 3.36 14.41
N LEU A 536 10.86 4.40 14.42
CA LEU A 536 10.77 5.36 15.52
C LEU A 536 10.33 4.69 16.83
N GLU A 537 9.24 3.93 16.80
CA GLU A 537 8.72 3.22 17.97
C GLU A 537 9.73 2.21 18.52
N LEU A 538 10.45 1.51 17.63
CA LEU A 538 11.48 0.55 18.01
C LEU A 538 12.64 1.22 18.74
N TYR A 539 13.11 2.38 18.29
CA TYR A 539 14.17 3.12 18.99
C TYR A 539 13.70 3.74 20.30
N GLU A 540 12.46 4.21 20.38
CA GLU A 540 11.87 4.63 21.66
C GLU A 540 11.78 3.47 22.65
N LYS A 541 11.55 2.25 22.18
CA LYS A 541 11.60 1.03 23.01
C LYS A 541 13.03 0.68 23.43
N LEU A 542 14.00 0.77 22.53
CA LEU A 542 15.42 0.54 22.83
C LEU A 542 15.94 1.55 23.87
N LEU A 543 15.66 2.83 23.69
CA LEU A 543 16.07 3.89 24.62
C LEU A 543 15.33 3.84 25.96
N ARG A 544 14.08 3.34 26.01
CA ARG A 544 13.42 3.05 27.30
C ARG A 544 14.07 1.88 28.03
N GLY A 545 14.55 0.87 27.30
CA GLY A 545 15.18 -0.33 27.87
C GLY A 545 16.63 -0.13 28.29
N ASP A 546 17.38 0.68 27.55
CA ASP A 546 18.78 1.01 27.82
C ASP A 546 19.07 2.49 27.43
N PRO A 547 18.68 3.46 28.29
CA PRO A 547 18.75 4.88 27.96
C PRO A 547 20.17 5.39 27.73
N GLU A 548 21.17 4.81 28.39
CA GLU A 548 22.57 5.22 28.34
C GLU A 548 23.34 4.57 27.17
N ASN A 549 22.67 3.75 26.35
CA ASN A 549 23.30 3.12 25.20
C ASN A 549 23.61 4.12 24.09
N MET A 550 24.85 4.58 24.05
CA MET A 550 25.34 5.55 23.08
C MET A 550 25.08 5.14 21.61
N THR A 551 25.12 3.83 21.30
CA THR A 551 24.82 3.35 19.94
C THR A 551 23.37 3.60 19.56
N TYR A 552 22.42 3.37 20.49
CA TYR A 552 21.00 3.62 20.26
C TYR A 552 20.73 5.12 20.15
N GLN A 553 21.33 5.94 21.01
CA GLN A 553 21.16 7.40 20.98
C GLN A 553 21.66 8.01 19.66
N ILE A 554 22.84 7.61 19.19
CA ILE A 554 23.38 8.11 17.92
C ILE A 554 22.51 7.69 16.73
N GLN A 555 22.09 6.42 16.69
CA GLN A 555 21.24 5.93 15.60
C GLN A 555 19.84 6.54 15.64
N TYR A 556 19.31 6.88 16.82
CA TYR A 556 18.07 7.65 16.97
C TYR A 556 18.21 9.07 16.41
N CYS A 557 19.34 9.73 16.65
CA CYS A 557 19.62 11.03 16.04
C CYS A 557 19.70 10.93 14.51
N GLU A 558 20.37 9.91 13.97
CA GLU A 558 20.42 9.64 12.52
C GLU A 558 19.01 9.36 11.94
N LEU A 559 18.17 8.64 12.70
CA LEU A 559 16.77 8.40 12.35
C LEU A 559 15.97 9.70 12.26
N LEU A 560 16.06 10.59 13.25
CA LEU A 560 15.39 11.89 13.22
C LEU A 560 15.81 12.73 12.01
N ILE A 561 17.10 12.71 11.64
CA ILE A 561 17.60 13.36 10.42
C ILE A 561 16.95 12.75 9.16
N ASN A 562 16.72 11.43 9.13
CA ASN A 562 16.07 10.75 8.00
C ASN A 562 14.56 10.99 7.94
N LEU A 563 13.90 11.08 9.09
CA LEU A 563 12.51 11.52 9.25
C LEU A 563 12.30 13.01 8.98
N GLN A 564 13.39 13.76 8.76
CA GLN A 564 13.39 15.20 8.46
C GLN A 564 12.94 16.08 9.64
N ASP A 565 12.94 15.54 10.86
CA ASP A 565 12.76 16.29 12.10
C ASP A 565 14.12 16.85 12.56
N TYR A 566 14.59 17.84 11.81
CA TYR A 566 15.94 18.39 11.97
C TYR A 566 16.12 19.13 13.30
N GLU A 567 15.08 19.77 13.81
CA GLU A 567 15.13 20.51 15.07
C GLU A 567 15.30 19.55 16.25
N LYS A 568 14.45 18.52 16.33
CA LYS A 568 14.58 17.49 17.35
C LYS A 568 15.93 16.76 17.22
N ALA A 569 16.37 16.47 15.99
CA ALA A 569 17.69 15.88 15.76
C ALA A 569 18.82 16.73 16.34
N GLU A 570 18.85 18.05 16.07
CA GLU A 570 19.90 18.93 16.60
C GLU A 570 19.91 19.00 18.13
N ILE A 571 18.73 19.08 18.74
CA ILE A 571 18.59 19.08 20.19
C ILE A 571 19.15 17.78 20.77
N GLN A 572 18.79 16.63 20.20
CA GLN A 572 19.26 15.33 20.68
C GLN A 572 20.76 15.14 20.45
N ILE A 573 21.31 15.57 19.31
CA ILE A 573 22.75 15.50 19.03
C ILE A 573 23.56 16.32 20.04
N LYS A 574 23.08 17.52 20.39
CA LYS A 574 23.74 18.39 21.37
C LYS A 574 23.75 17.79 22.78
N LYS A 575 22.76 16.94 23.12
CA LYS A 575 22.65 16.25 24.40
C LYS A 575 23.52 14.99 24.52
N LEU A 576 24.14 14.52 23.44
CA LEU A 576 25.01 13.34 23.49
C LEU A 576 26.25 13.63 24.35
N GLU A 577 26.44 12.84 25.40
CA GLU A 577 27.58 12.91 26.34
C GLU A 577 28.06 11.48 26.66
N ASP A 578 29.36 11.19 26.54
CA ASP A 578 29.93 9.91 26.97
C ASP A 578 30.15 9.93 28.49
N LYS A 579 29.21 9.36 29.24
CA LYS A 579 29.28 9.27 30.71
C LYS A 579 30.02 8.02 31.21
N SER A 580 30.67 7.25 30.34
CA SER A 580 31.36 6.01 30.73
C SER A 580 32.76 6.28 31.31
N ASP A 581 33.11 5.59 32.40
CA ASP A 581 34.44 5.63 33.05
C ASP A 581 35.62 5.17 32.15
N SER A 582 35.34 4.71 30.92
CA SER A 582 36.32 4.09 30.00
C SER A 582 36.56 4.87 28.70
N ASN A 583 35.97 6.06 28.54
CA ASN A 583 36.12 6.92 27.35
C ASN A 583 35.94 6.14 26.02
N LYS A 584 34.86 5.37 25.94
CA LYS A 584 34.62 4.36 24.88
C LYS A 584 34.42 4.98 23.49
N TYR A 585 34.10 6.27 23.42
CA TYR A 585 33.88 7.02 22.17
C TYR A 585 34.82 8.23 22.05
N PRO A 586 36.12 8.03 21.77
CA PRO A 586 37.14 9.09 21.81
C PRO A 586 36.93 10.22 20.76
N ASP A 587 36.14 9.97 19.71
CA ASP A 587 35.80 10.94 18.66
C ASP A 587 34.34 11.46 18.78
N LEU A 588 33.67 11.31 19.92
CA LEU A 588 32.24 11.64 20.05
C LEU A 588 31.95 13.10 19.65
N GLU A 589 32.75 14.07 20.10
CA GLU A 589 32.56 15.48 19.74
C GLU A 589 32.73 15.73 18.24
N ILE A 590 33.72 15.10 17.60
CA ILE A 590 33.92 15.19 16.14
C ILE A 590 32.71 14.56 15.40
N ARG A 591 32.19 13.45 15.92
CA ARG A 591 31.00 12.79 15.37
C ARG A 591 29.75 13.66 15.53
N LYS A 592 29.56 14.31 16.69
CA LYS A 592 28.46 15.28 16.95
C LYS A 592 28.51 16.43 15.96
N LEU A 593 29.67 17.07 15.80
CA LEU A 593 29.87 18.14 14.81
C LEU A 593 29.54 17.69 13.39
N THR A 594 29.98 16.48 13.01
CA THR A 594 29.67 15.93 11.69
C THR A 594 28.17 15.61 11.50
N MET A 595 27.50 15.12 12.54
CA MET A 595 26.04 14.88 12.51
C MET A 595 25.25 16.19 12.43
N LEU A 596 25.67 17.23 13.16
CA LEU A 596 25.11 18.58 13.06
C LEU A 596 25.32 19.16 11.66
N ALA A 597 26.52 19.00 11.09
CA ALA A 597 26.80 19.41 9.71
C ALA A 597 25.88 18.69 8.71
N SER A 598 25.72 17.37 8.83
CA SER A 598 24.82 16.58 7.99
C SER A 598 23.35 16.97 8.15
N CYS A 599 22.91 17.22 9.40
CA CYS A 599 21.57 17.70 9.72
C CYS A 599 21.30 19.07 9.06
N ALA A 600 22.20 20.03 9.24
CA ALA A 600 22.13 21.35 8.61
C ALA A 600 22.13 21.26 7.08
N LEU A 601 22.96 20.39 6.48
CA LEU A 601 23.00 20.16 5.04
C LEU A 601 21.64 19.67 4.51
N LYS A 602 21.04 18.67 5.16
CA LYS A 602 19.72 18.15 4.76
C LYS A 602 18.61 19.18 4.97
N ALA A 603 18.70 19.98 6.02
CA ALA A 603 17.85 21.14 6.28
C ALA A 603 18.10 22.33 5.34
N LYS A 604 19.03 22.21 4.36
CA LYS A 604 19.41 23.26 3.40
C LYS A 604 19.99 24.53 4.03
N ARG A 605 20.60 24.41 5.22
CA ARG A 605 21.34 25.46 5.93
C ARG A 605 22.84 25.32 5.62
N LEU A 606 23.25 25.70 4.41
CA LEU A 606 24.56 25.36 3.86
C LEU A 606 25.73 25.98 4.63
N GLN A 607 25.60 27.23 5.08
CA GLN A 607 26.67 27.89 5.83
C GLN A 607 26.87 27.26 7.21
N ILE A 608 25.79 27.02 7.95
CA ILE A 608 25.83 26.35 9.26
C ILE A 608 26.45 24.95 9.13
N SER A 609 26.10 24.25 8.05
CA SER A 609 26.70 22.95 7.72
C SER A 609 28.22 23.05 7.50
N GLU A 610 28.67 24.05 6.73
CA GLU A 610 30.09 24.32 6.49
C GLU A 610 30.83 24.66 7.79
N ASP A 611 30.24 25.47 8.67
CA ASP A 611 30.85 25.88 9.94
C ASP A 611 31.10 24.65 10.85
N TYR A 612 30.06 23.84 11.09
CA TYR A 612 30.19 22.61 11.89
C TYR A 612 31.17 21.60 11.26
N CYS A 613 31.14 21.46 9.93
CA CYS A 613 32.02 20.54 9.23
C CYS A 613 33.48 20.99 9.31
N THR A 614 33.74 22.30 9.17
CA THR A 614 35.06 22.90 9.33
C THR A 614 35.58 22.71 10.76
N MET A 615 34.75 22.93 11.78
CA MET A 615 35.14 22.66 13.18
C MET A 615 35.57 21.19 13.38
N ALA A 616 34.82 20.24 12.81
CA ALA A 616 35.17 18.82 12.88
C ALA A 616 36.52 18.52 12.19
N LEU A 617 36.77 19.13 11.02
CA LEU A 617 38.02 18.95 10.27
C LEU A 617 39.22 19.68 10.86
N ILE A 618 39.02 20.80 11.57
CA ILE A 618 40.08 21.43 12.36
C ILE A 618 40.52 20.50 13.50
N ALA A 619 39.56 19.90 14.20
CA ALA A 619 39.84 18.95 15.28
C ALA A 619 40.48 17.66 14.76
N LYS A 620 40.03 17.15 13.61
CA LYS A 620 40.56 15.93 12.99
C LYS A 620 40.49 16.01 11.45
N PRO A 621 41.56 16.48 10.78
CA PRO A 621 41.56 16.72 9.33
C PRO A 621 41.26 15.48 8.47
N GLU A 622 41.61 14.29 8.96
CA GLU A 622 41.42 13.03 8.23
C GLU A 622 40.11 12.30 8.61
N TYR A 623 39.18 12.96 9.30
CA TYR A 623 37.91 12.34 9.68
C TYR A 623 36.99 12.12 8.46
N LEU A 624 36.99 10.90 7.93
CA LEU A 624 36.32 10.53 6.68
C LEU A 624 34.85 10.98 6.59
N PRO A 625 33.98 10.80 7.61
CA PRO A 625 32.59 11.27 7.54
C PRO A 625 32.47 12.80 7.38
N ALA A 626 33.37 13.58 7.98
CA ALA A 626 33.42 15.03 7.81
C ALA A 626 33.90 15.39 6.40
N LEU A 627 34.95 14.76 5.87
CA LEU A 627 35.41 14.99 4.49
C LEU A 627 34.31 14.72 3.46
N VAL A 628 33.56 13.63 3.62
CA VAL A 628 32.40 13.30 2.76
C VAL A 628 31.32 14.37 2.86
N THR A 629 31.02 14.84 4.07
CA THR A 629 30.02 15.89 4.29
C THR A 629 30.48 17.21 3.67
N HIS A 630 31.75 17.57 3.83
CA HIS A 630 32.39 18.77 3.28
C HIS A 630 32.32 18.84 1.75
N ALA A 631 32.57 17.71 1.09
CA ALA A 631 32.44 17.60 -0.37
C ALA A 631 30.97 17.70 -0.83
N ARG A 632 30.02 17.12 -0.08
CA ARG A 632 28.59 17.27 -0.36
C ARG A 632 28.09 18.70 -0.17
N ILE A 633 28.63 19.42 0.81
CA ILE A 633 28.32 20.84 1.03
C ILE A 633 28.71 21.65 -0.21
N ALA A 634 29.95 21.51 -0.70
CA ALA A 634 30.41 22.20 -1.91
C ALA A 634 29.54 21.87 -3.14
N HIS A 635 29.11 20.61 -3.29
CA HIS A 635 28.18 20.20 -4.35
C HIS A 635 26.81 20.90 -4.24
N ASN A 636 26.26 21.00 -3.03
CA ASN A 636 24.98 21.68 -2.78
C ASN A 636 25.10 23.21 -2.91
N MET A 637 26.26 23.77 -2.57
CA MET A 637 26.63 25.15 -2.88
C MET A 637 26.88 25.37 -4.37
N GLY A 638 26.93 24.32 -5.18
CA GLY A 638 27.18 24.39 -6.62
C GLY A 638 28.57 24.91 -6.99
N ASP A 639 29.54 24.83 -6.07
CA ASP A 639 30.95 25.01 -6.38
C ASP A 639 31.55 23.66 -6.75
N TYR A 640 31.44 23.31 -8.03
CA TYR A 640 31.81 21.99 -8.52
C TYR A 640 33.32 21.78 -8.63
N PHE A 641 34.11 22.85 -8.74
CA PHE A 641 35.57 22.77 -8.66
C PHE A 641 36.02 22.45 -7.24
N LEU A 642 35.48 23.17 -6.25
CA LEU A 642 35.75 22.90 -4.85
C LEU A 642 35.22 21.52 -4.43
N ALA A 643 34.04 21.12 -4.93
CA ALA A 643 33.48 19.81 -4.64
C ALA A 643 34.38 18.69 -5.19
N GLU A 644 34.90 18.82 -6.40
CA GLU A 644 35.86 17.88 -6.98
C GLU A 644 37.13 17.79 -6.12
N GLN A 645 37.72 18.93 -5.72
CA GLN A 645 38.90 18.97 -4.85
C GLN A 645 38.64 18.25 -3.51
N ARG A 646 37.49 18.52 -2.87
CA ARG A 646 37.12 17.88 -1.60
C ARG A 646 36.83 16.39 -1.77
N TRP A 647 36.22 15.96 -2.88
CA TRP A 647 36.04 14.53 -3.16
C TRP A 647 37.37 13.82 -3.42
N LYS A 648 38.34 14.48 -4.06
CA LYS A 648 39.71 13.95 -4.21
C LYS A 648 40.40 13.69 -2.86
N LEU A 649 40.13 14.50 -1.83
CA LEU A 649 40.60 14.23 -0.47
C LEU A 649 40.01 12.92 0.10
N VAL A 650 38.71 12.69 -0.11
CA VAL A 650 38.05 11.44 0.28
C VAL A 650 38.67 10.24 -0.46
N LEU A 651 38.92 10.36 -1.76
CA LEU A 651 39.54 9.29 -2.56
C LEU A 651 41.00 9.05 -2.19
N LYS A 652 41.75 10.07 -1.75
CA LYS A 652 43.11 9.91 -1.26
C LYS A 652 43.15 8.98 -0.04
N GLN A 653 42.15 9.07 0.84
CA GLN A 653 42.04 8.20 2.02
C GLN A 653 41.40 6.84 1.70
N LYS A 654 40.38 6.83 0.83
CA LYS A 654 39.66 5.62 0.44
C LYS A 654 39.38 5.62 -1.07
N PRO A 655 40.31 5.09 -1.90
CA PRO A 655 40.21 5.16 -3.37
C PRO A 655 38.95 4.54 -3.98
N SER A 656 38.36 3.52 -3.33
CA SER A 656 37.12 2.86 -3.76
C SER A 656 35.84 3.48 -3.16
N HIS A 657 35.91 4.69 -2.58
CA HIS A 657 34.75 5.30 -1.93
C HIS A 657 33.69 5.75 -2.93
N TYR A 658 32.64 4.92 -3.11
CA TYR A 658 31.54 5.13 -4.07
C TYR A 658 30.99 6.57 -4.13
N SER A 659 30.65 7.19 -2.98
CA SER A 659 30.05 8.55 -3.01
C SER A 659 31.02 9.60 -3.53
N ALA A 660 32.33 9.37 -3.40
CA ALA A 660 33.34 10.31 -3.87
C ALA A 660 33.58 10.15 -5.36
N ILE A 661 33.67 8.90 -5.86
CA ILE A 661 33.73 8.61 -7.30
C ILE A 661 32.50 9.20 -8.01
N MET A 662 31.30 8.92 -7.49
CA MET A 662 30.05 9.47 -7.99
C MET A 662 30.00 11.00 -7.90
N GLY A 663 30.52 11.56 -6.82
CA GLY A 663 30.58 13.00 -6.58
C GLY A 663 31.47 13.73 -7.59
N ILE A 664 32.60 13.14 -7.98
CA ILE A 664 33.48 13.67 -9.04
C ILE A 664 32.78 13.61 -10.39
N ALA A 665 32.20 12.46 -10.77
CA ALA A 665 31.48 12.34 -12.05
C ALA A 665 30.37 13.39 -12.20
N ARG A 666 29.59 13.63 -11.12
CA ARG A 666 28.57 14.69 -11.09
C ARG A 666 29.16 16.09 -11.18
N ALA A 667 30.31 16.34 -10.55
CA ALA A 667 30.99 17.62 -10.66
C ALA A 667 31.49 17.86 -12.09
N ASP A 668 32.01 16.82 -12.75
CA ASP A 668 32.47 16.88 -14.14
C ASP A 668 31.32 17.21 -15.10
N PHE A 669 30.17 16.54 -14.97
CA PHE A 669 28.98 16.88 -15.77
C PHE A 669 28.55 18.34 -15.58
N LYS A 670 28.61 18.83 -14.34
CA LYS A 670 28.27 20.21 -14.02
C LYS A 670 29.27 21.24 -14.51
N LYS A 671 30.52 20.84 -14.73
CA LYS A 671 31.58 21.64 -15.36
C LYS A 671 31.62 21.48 -16.89
N ALA A 672 30.69 20.71 -17.47
CA ALA A 672 30.68 20.33 -18.89
C ALA A 672 31.87 19.45 -19.34
N ASN A 673 32.56 18.79 -18.39
CA ASN A 673 33.60 17.79 -18.65
C ASN A 673 32.96 16.40 -18.85
N PHE A 674 32.14 16.26 -19.89
CA PHE A 674 31.29 15.08 -20.05
C PHE A 674 32.09 13.79 -20.28
N ILE A 675 33.22 13.85 -20.97
CA ILE A 675 34.06 12.69 -21.32
C ILE A 675 34.65 12.05 -20.05
N GLU A 676 35.20 12.87 -19.15
CA GLU A 676 35.78 12.42 -17.89
C GLU A 676 34.71 11.81 -16.98
N GLY A 677 33.57 12.50 -16.83
CA GLY A 677 32.45 12.02 -16.03
C GLY A 677 31.90 10.69 -16.58
N GLU A 678 31.73 10.58 -17.90
CA GLU A 678 31.26 9.37 -18.57
C GLU A 678 32.23 8.20 -18.33
N THR A 679 33.53 8.45 -18.44
CA THR A 679 34.59 7.45 -18.21
C THR A 679 34.53 6.91 -16.77
N ILE A 680 34.29 7.78 -15.79
CA ILE A 680 34.14 7.38 -14.39
C ILE A 680 32.89 6.50 -14.20
N LEU A 681 31.75 6.91 -14.75
CA LEU A 681 30.50 6.16 -14.60
C LEU A 681 30.55 4.81 -15.33
N LYS A 682 31.16 4.74 -16.53
CA LYS A 682 31.41 3.50 -17.26
C LYS A 682 32.22 2.51 -16.43
N LYS A 683 33.25 2.98 -15.70
CA LYS A 683 34.02 2.12 -14.79
C LYS A 683 33.15 1.59 -13.65
N LEU A 684 32.29 2.42 -13.05
CA LEU A 684 31.40 2.00 -11.97
C LEU A 684 30.37 0.94 -12.40
N ILE A 685 29.76 1.07 -13.57
CA ILE A 685 28.75 0.10 -14.02
C ILE A 685 29.35 -1.24 -14.46
N ASN A 686 30.63 -1.26 -14.84
CA ASN A 686 31.37 -2.46 -15.24
C ASN A 686 32.14 -3.12 -14.07
N ASP A 687 32.16 -2.49 -12.89
CA ASP A 687 32.78 -3.02 -11.68
C ASP A 687 31.76 -3.85 -10.89
N GLU A 688 32.05 -5.13 -10.65
CA GLU A 688 31.18 -6.06 -9.91
C GLU A 688 30.80 -5.55 -8.51
N SER A 689 31.64 -4.72 -7.88
CA SER A 689 31.37 -4.14 -6.58
C SER A 689 30.38 -2.97 -6.60
N HIS A 690 30.05 -2.44 -7.79
CA HIS A 690 29.23 -1.24 -7.96
C HIS A 690 28.09 -1.40 -8.99
N ASN A 691 28.12 -2.43 -9.84
CA ASN A 691 27.14 -2.65 -10.91
C ASN A 691 25.69 -2.80 -10.43
N HIS A 692 25.47 -3.15 -9.17
CA HIS A 692 24.15 -3.23 -8.50
C HIS A 692 23.57 -1.87 -8.09
N ARG A 693 24.30 -0.76 -8.30
CA ARG A 693 23.87 0.59 -7.90
C ARG A 693 23.23 1.29 -9.07
N ILE A 694 22.01 1.80 -8.89
CA ILE A 694 21.21 2.43 -9.96
C ILE A 694 21.74 3.78 -10.45
N TRP A 695 22.29 4.61 -9.56
CA TRP A 695 22.59 6.02 -9.86
C TRP A 695 23.62 6.25 -10.99
N PRO A 696 24.71 5.48 -11.13
CA PRO A 696 25.62 5.62 -12.25
C PRO A 696 24.93 5.42 -13.61
N TYR A 697 23.99 4.47 -13.71
CA TYR A 697 23.20 4.26 -14.92
C TYR A 697 22.28 5.45 -15.19
N ILE A 698 21.60 5.98 -14.17
CA ILE A 698 20.68 7.14 -14.33
C ILE A 698 21.42 8.37 -14.88
N GLU A 699 22.61 8.66 -14.36
CA GLU A 699 23.41 9.80 -14.86
C GLU A 699 23.89 9.55 -16.30
N LEU A 700 24.33 8.31 -16.63
CA LEU A 700 24.70 7.94 -18.00
C LEU A 700 23.53 8.03 -18.96
N ILE A 701 22.35 7.51 -18.60
CA ILE A 701 21.12 7.59 -19.41
C ILE A 701 20.78 9.05 -19.70
N ASN A 702 20.87 9.92 -18.69
CA ASN A 702 20.59 11.34 -18.87
C ASN A 702 21.60 12.00 -19.81
N LEU A 703 22.90 11.67 -19.68
CA LEU A 703 23.94 12.16 -20.58
C LEU A 703 23.71 11.68 -22.02
N THR A 704 23.53 10.37 -22.22
CA THR A 704 23.45 9.76 -23.55
C THR A 704 22.16 10.17 -24.27
N PHE A 705 21.04 10.29 -23.55
CA PHE A 705 19.76 10.66 -24.13
C PHE A 705 19.64 12.16 -24.41
N ASN A 706 20.00 13.03 -23.44
CA ASN A 706 19.75 14.47 -23.57
C ASN A 706 20.88 15.23 -24.27
N HIS A 707 22.14 14.87 -23.99
CA HIS A 707 23.30 15.59 -24.50
C HIS A 707 23.84 14.97 -25.79
N LEU A 708 24.20 13.67 -25.73
CA LEU A 708 24.78 12.97 -26.89
C LEU A 708 23.73 12.62 -27.94
N LYS A 709 22.45 12.51 -27.52
CA LYS A 709 21.33 12.02 -28.35
C LYS A 709 21.63 10.67 -29.03
N ASP A 710 22.40 9.83 -28.34
CA ASP A 710 22.74 8.48 -28.77
C ASP A 710 21.72 7.50 -28.18
N TYR A 711 20.65 7.26 -28.93
CA TYR A 711 19.53 6.42 -28.50
C TYR A 711 19.89 4.93 -28.47
N GLU A 712 20.82 4.48 -29.33
CA GLU A 712 21.30 3.10 -29.29
C GLU A 712 22.10 2.86 -28.02
N TYR A 713 23.01 3.77 -27.69
CA TYR A 713 23.80 3.65 -26.48
C TYR A 713 22.94 3.79 -25.21
N THR A 714 21.95 4.69 -25.22
CA THR A 714 20.97 4.81 -24.13
C THR A 714 20.20 3.51 -23.91
N ALA A 715 19.70 2.88 -24.98
CA ALA A 715 18.99 1.61 -24.89
C ALA A 715 19.89 0.49 -24.32
N ARG A 716 21.17 0.45 -24.70
CA ARG A 716 22.15 -0.50 -24.15
C ARG A 716 22.36 -0.31 -22.66
N ILE A 717 22.52 0.92 -22.18
CA ILE A 717 22.70 1.21 -20.75
C ILE A 717 21.46 0.83 -19.95
N CYS A 718 20.25 1.11 -20.46
CA CYS A 718 19.01 0.69 -19.81
C CYS A 718 18.91 -0.84 -19.73
N LYS A 719 19.20 -1.56 -20.82
CA LYS A 719 19.18 -3.03 -20.84
C LYS A 719 20.22 -3.62 -19.88
N LEU A 720 21.42 -3.04 -19.80
CA LEU A 720 22.45 -3.46 -18.85
C LEU A 720 22.03 -3.21 -17.39
N LEU A 721 21.38 -2.07 -17.09
CA LEU A 721 20.81 -1.80 -15.78
C LEU A 721 19.80 -2.90 -15.39
N PHE A 722 18.87 -3.23 -16.29
CA PHE A 722 17.86 -4.27 -16.03
C PHE A 722 18.49 -5.65 -15.85
N GLN A 723 19.58 -5.96 -16.57
CA GLN A 723 20.33 -7.21 -16.37
C GLN A 723 21.03 -7.26 -15.00
N ASN A 724 21.66 -6.16 -14.58
CA ASN A 724 22.46 -6.13 -13.35
C ASN A 724 21.61 -6.00 -12.09
N LEU A 725 20.47 -5.29 -12.14
CA LEU A 725 19.57 -5.18 -10.98
C LEU A 725 18.52 -6.30 -10.95
N GLY A 726 18.00 -6.74 -12.10
CA GLY A 726 16.95 -7.74 -12.19
C GLY A 726 15.78 -7.43 -11.25
N GLU A 727 15.44 -8.37 -10.36
CA GLU A 727 14.37 -8.24 -9.37
C GLU A 727 14.60 -7.09 -8.36
N ASN A 728 15.85 -6.67 -8.14
CA ASN A 728 16.19 -5.57 -7.24
C ASN A 728 15.75 -4.20 -7.78
N MET A 729 15.33 -4.10 -9.04
CA MET A 729 14.74 -2.88 -9.59
C MET A 729 13.50 -2.44 -8.79
N SER A 730 12.76 -3.42 -8.22
CA SER A 730 11.61 -3.18 -7.34
C SER A 730 11.94 -2.44 -6.04
N ASN A 731 13.22 -2.33 -5.66
CA ASN A 731 13.66 -1.49 -4.54
C ASN A 731 13.77 0.00 -4.91
N HIS A 732 13.56 0.35 -6.18
CA HIS A 732 13.74 1.68 -6.74
C HIS A 732 12.48 2.24 -7.42
N ARG A 733 11.28 1.77 -7.05
CA ARG A 733 9.99 2.16 -7.67
C ARG A 733 9.82 3.66 -7.95
N ASN A 734 10.24 4.52 -7.01
CA ASN A 734 10.10 5.99 -7.14
C ASN A 734 10.94 6.63 -8.27
N ILE A 735 11.91 5.90 -8.82
CA ILE A 735 12.80 6.37 -9.91
C ILE A 735 12.91 5.35 -11.04
N GLU A 736 12.17 4.24 -10.96
CA GLU A 736 12.16 3.17 -11.96
C GLU A 736 11.59 3.65 -13.30
N HIS A 737 10.69 4.61 -13.26
CA HIS A 737 10.11 5.17 -14.47
C HIS A 737 11.14 5.83 -15.37
N ILE A 738 12.25 6.34 -14.81
CA ILE A 738 13.30 7.02 -15.56
C ILE A 738 13.92 6.07 -16.61
N PRO A 739 14.58 4.95 -16.25
CA PRO A 739 15.19 4.07 -17.25
C PRO A 739 14.15 3.38 -18.15
N VAL A 740 12.95 3.09 -17.66
CA VAL A 740 11.89 2.47 -18.47
C VAL A 740 11.42 3.42 -19.57
N CYS A 741 11.09 4.67 -19.23
CA CYS A 741 10.68 5.67 -20.22
C CYS A 741 11.81 5.99 -21.20
N HIS A 742 13.05 6.14 -20.73
CA HIS A 742 14.18 6.43 -21.62
C HIS A 742 14.48 5.25 -22.57
N LEU A 743 14.35 3.99 -22.11
CA LEU A 743 14.45 2.83 -23.00
C LEU A 743 13.33 2.85 -24.05
N ALA A 744 12.08 3.04 -23.63
CA ALA A 744 10.93 3.07 -24.53
C ALA A 744 11.06 4.17 -25.60
N LEU A 745 11.41 5.39 -25.18
CA LEU A 745 11.62 6.51 -26.09
C LEU A 745 12.83 6.27 -27.00
N SER A 746 13.92 5.70 -26.50
CA SER A 746 15.08 5.35 -27.34
C SER A 746 14.73 4.30 -28.39
N LEU A 747 13.97 3.27 -28.02
CA LEU A 747 13.47 2.26 -28.95
C LEU A 747 12.57 2.89 -30.03
N SER A 748 11.71 3.83 -29.64
CA SER A 748 10.87 4.60 -30.57
C SER A 748 11.69 5.42 -31.56
N LYS A 749 12.74 6.12 -31.09
CA LYS A 749 13.69 6.85 -31.95
C LYS A 749 14.46 5.93 -32.91
N LEU A 750 14.60 4.65 -32.58
CA LEU A 750 15.20 3.62 -33.43
C LEU A 750 14.18 2.90 -34.34
N GLY A 751 12.93 3.38 -34.40
CA GLY A 751 11.85 2.79 -35.21
C GLY A 751 11.24 1.51 -34.63
N LYS A 752 11.57 1.14 -33.39
CA LYS A 752 11.10 -0.09 -32.72
C LYS A 752 9.85 0.18 -31.87
N TYR A 753 8.80 0.70 -32.50
CA TYR A 753 7.59 1.16 -31.81
C TYR A 753 6.88 0.05 -31.03
N ASP A 754 6.77 -1.15 -31.60
CA ASP A 754 6.04 -2.25 -30.95
C ASP A 754 6.77 -2.79 -29.71
N GLU A 755 8.12 -2.85 -29.74
CA GLU A 755 8.94 -3.19 -28.56
C GLU A 755 8.75 -2.13 -27.45
N SER A 756 8.68 -0.85 -27.83
CA SER A 756 8.44 0.26 -26.92
C SER A 756 7.05 0.21 -26.28
N ILE A 757 6.01 -0.02 -27.09
CA ILE A 757 4.62 -0.15 -26.63
C ILE A 757 4.46 -1.36 -25.71
N ASP A 758 5.02 -2.52 -26.06
CA ASP A 758 4.96 -3.72 -25.21
C ASP A 758 5.65 -3.48 -23.86
N LEU A 759 6.83 -2.86 -23.87
CA LEU A 759 7.56 -2.50 -22.65
C LEU A 759 6.69 -1.64 -21.73
N LEU A 760 6.18 -0.51 -22.22
CA LEU A 760 5.35 0.40 -21.41
C LEU A 760 4.03 -0.24 -20.99
N SER A 761 3.41 -1.05 -21.85
CA SER A 761 2.17 -1.76 -21.54
C SER A 761 2.36 -2.81 -20.44
N ARG A 762 3.51 -3.49 -20.39
CA ARG A 762 3.83 -4.41 -19.29
C ARG A 762 3.98 -3.68 -17.97
N TYR A 763 4.73 -2.58 -17.94
CA TYR A 763 4.88 -1.77 -16.72
C TYR A 763 3.57 -1.11 -16.26
N LEU A 764 2.72 -0.68 -17.19
CA LEU A 764 1.37 -0.17 -16.87
C LEU A 764 0.41 -1.24 -16.35
N LYS A 765 0.63 -2.53 -16.62
CA LYS A 765 -0.14 -3.61 -15.97
C LYS A 765 0.25 -3.79 -14.50
N GLU A 766 1.48 -3.45 -14.15
CA GLU A 766 1.99 -3.52 -12.77
C GLU A 766 1.67 -2.24 -11.98
N ASP A 767 1.73 -1.09 -12.63
CA ASP A 767 1.41 0.23 -12.09
C ASP A 767 0.53 1.01 -13.07
N SER A 768 -0.78 0.72 -13.06
CA SER A 768 -1.76 1.35 -13.97
C SER A 768 -1.90 2.84 -13.75
N GLU A 769 -1.42 3.36 -12.62
CA GLU A 769 -1.57 4.75 -12.25
C GLU A 769 -0.41 5.65 -12.68
N ASN A 770 0.67 5.08 -13.19
CA ASN A 770 1.89 5.81 -13.50
C ASN A 770 1.74 6.80 -14.67
N ALA A 771 1.73 8.09 -14.35
CA ALA A 771 1.59 9.15 -15.35
C ALA A 771 2.78 9.25 -16.31
N GLU A 772 4.00 8.94 -15.86
CA GLU A 772 5.21 8.99 -16.69
C GLU A 772 5.19 7.94 -17.80
N TYR A 773 4.69 6.73 -17.52
CA TYR A 773 4.48 5.70 -18.53
C TYR A 773 3.40 6.07 -19.54
N LYS A 774 2.30 6.67 -19.08
CA LYS A 774 1.21 7.15 -19.96
C LYS A 774 1.70 8.26 -20.91
N LEU A 775 2.50 9.20 -20.41
CA LEU A 775 3.14 10.25 -21.22
C LEU A 775 4.14 9.67 -22.22
N ALA A 776 4.95 8.69 -21.83
CA ALA A 776 5.91 8.05 -22.73
C ALA A 776 5.17 7.30 -23.84
N LEU A 777 4.09 6.59 -23.48
CA LEU A 777 3.28 5.84 -24.43
C LEU A 777 2.55 6.77 -25.40
N SER A 778 2.04 7.90 -24.89
CA SER A 778 1.50 8.98 -25.73
C SER A 778 2.52 9.42 -26.78
N GLN A 779 3.76 9.70 -26.35
CA GLN A 779 4.82 10.11 -27.26
C GLN A 779 5.17 9.03 -28.30
N VAL A 780 5.26 7.76 -27.90
CA VAL A 780 5.58 6.63 -28.80
C VAL A 780 4.48 6.44 -29.86
N TYR A 781 3.20 6.51 -29.47
CA TYR A 781 2.09 6.41 -30.42
C TYR A 781 2.10 7.56 -31.44
N ARG A 782 2.44 8.78 -31.00
CA ARG A 782 2.59 9.91 -31.91
C ARG A 782 3.74 9.70 -32.89
N GLU A 783 4.89 9.23 -32.42
CA GLU A 783 6.04 8.91 -33.29
C GLU A 783 5.73 7.76 -34.28
N LYS A 784 4.74 6.92 -33.97
CA LYS A 784 4.16 5.91 -34.88
C LYS A 784 3.07 6.47 -35.81
N ASN A 785 2.85 7.79 -35.84
CA ASN A 785 1.77 8.47 -36.58
C ASN A 785 0.36 8.02 -36.17
N GLN A 786 0.14 7.70 -34.90
CA GLN A 786 -1.16 7.33 -34.33
C GLN A 786 -1.65 8.40 -33.34
N GLY A 787 -1.92 9.60 -33.85
CA GLY A 787 -2.24 10.78 -33.04
C GLY A 787 -3.44 10.60 -32.10
N LYS A 788 -4.51 9.95 -32.57
CA LYS A 788 -5.66 9.61 -31.71
C LYS A 788 -5.26 8.76 -30.50
N SER A 789 -4.49 7.69 -30.73
CA SER A 789 -4.00 6.82 -29.65
C SER A 789 -3.04 7.58 -28.72
N ALA A 790 -2.21 8.46 -29.27
CA ALA A 790 -1.31 9.31 -28.49
C ALA A 790 -2.10 10.21 -27.53
N PHE A 791 -3.13 10.89 -28.05
CA PHE A 791 -3.97 11.80 -27.27
C PHE A 791 -4.80 11.06 -26.22
N GLU A 792 -5.33 9.87 -26.53
CA GLU A 792 -6.01 9.03 -25.53
C GLU A 792 -5.10 8.69 -24.35
N HIS A 793 -3.83 8.35 -24.57
CA HIS A 793 -2.90 8.09 -23.48
C HIS A 793 -2.52 9.34 -22.68
N PHE A 794 -2.49 10.50 -23.33
CA PHE A 794 -2.31 11.79 -22.65
C PHE A 794 -3.48 12.10 -21.73
N LYS A 795 -4.74 11.94 -22.20
CA LYS A 795 -5.95 12.14 -21.36
C LYS A 795 -5.96 11.23 -20.14
N LYS A 796 -5.52 9.97 -20.29
CA LYS A 796 -5.41 9.00 -19.18
C LYS A 796 -4.53 9.46 -18.02
N VAL A 797 -3.67 10.47 -18.21
CA VAL A 797 -2.88 11.08 -17.11
C VAL A 797 -3.81 11.71 -16.05
N PHE A 798 -4.98 12.19 -16.46
CA PHE A 798 -5.92 12.91 -15.61
C PHE A 798 -7.05 12.03 -15.03
N GLU A 799 -7.23 10.79 -15.51
CA GLU A 799 -8.35 9.90 -15.11
C GLU A 799 -8.25 9.33 -13.68
N ASN A 800 -7.07 9.37 -13.05
CA ASN A 800 -6.79 8.66 -11.79
C ASN A 800 -7.13 9.46 -10.53
N PHE A 801 -7.60 10.68 -10.67
CA PHE A 801 -7.99 11.50 -9.53
C PHE A 801 -9.47 11.22 -9.29
N ASN A 802 -9.84 10.76 -8.08
CA ASN A 802 -11.20 10.41 -7.62
C ASN A 802 -12.23 11.57 -7.68
N GLN A 803 -12.12 12.45 -8.67
CA GLN A 803 -12.91 13.63 -8.94
C GLN A 803 -13.13 13.69 -10.45
N GLU A 804 -14.32 14.13 -10.87
CA GLU A 804 -14.62 14.39 -12.28
C GLU A 804 -13.73 15.54 -12.78
N ILE A 805 -12.53 15.23 -13.27
CA ILE A 805 -11.64 16.19 -13.93
C ILE A 805 -12.16 16.48 -15.35
N CYS A 806 -12.15 17.74 -15.75
CA CYS A 806 -12.54 18.15 -17.11
C CYS A 806 -11.73 17.40 -18.16
N ASN A 807 -12.45 16.74 -19.08
CA ASN A 807 -11.85 16.04 -20.19
C ASN A 807 -11.26 17.04 -21.21
N LEU A 808 -10.35 16.58 -22.06
CA LEU A 808 -9.64 17.44 -23.02
C LEU A 808 -9.93 17.03 -24.46
N MET A 809 -9.87 18.01 -25.36
CA MET A 809 -9.83 17.84 -26.81
C MET A 809 -8.55 18.45 -27.38
N SER A 810 -8.20 18.02 -28.59
CA SER A 810 -7.23 18.71 -29.44
C SER A 810 -7.90 19.05 -30.77
N ASN A 811 -7.73 20.27 -31.26
CA ASN A 811 -8.19 20.71 -32.59
C ASN A 811 -7.09 20.57 -33.67
N GLY A 812 -5.92 20.04 -33.32
CA GLY A 812 -4.85 19.78 -34.27
C GLY A 812 -5.21 18.63 -35.23
N ASP A 813 -4.72 18.71 -36.47
CA ASP A 813 -5.02 17.77 -37.55
C ASP A 813 -4.74 16.30 -37.20
N ASN A 814 -3.80 16.05 -36.28
CA ASN A 814 -3.46 14.72 -35.78
C ASN A 814 -3.54 14.64 -34.25
N MET A 815 -4.47 15.38 -33.64
CA MET A 815 -4.65 15.45 -32.18
C MET A 815 -3.36 15.84 -31.44
N GLU A 816 -2.60 16.78 -32.02
CA GLU A 816 -1.36 17.29 -31.46
C GLU A 816 -1.54 17.78 -30.02
N ILE A 817 -0.59 17.45 -29.17
CA ILE A 817 -0.51 17.93 -27.80
C ILE A 817 0.39 19.17 -27.85
N SER A 818 -0.18 20.34 -28.13
CA SER A 818 0.52 21.62 -28.13
C SER A 818 -0.29 22.65 -27.36
N VAL A 819 0.36 23.73 -26.93
CA VAL A 819 -0.32 24.82 -26.21
C VAL A 819 -1.47 25.43 -27.03
N GLU A 820 -1.31 25.51 -28.35
CA GLU A 820 -2.28 26.09 -29.29
C GLU A 820 -3.50 25.19 -29.52
N ASN A 821 -3.32 23.87 -29.45
CA ASN A 821 -4.33 22.93 -29.90
C ASN A 821 -5.23 22.38 -28.79
N LEU A 822 -4.82 22.51 -27.52
CA LEU A 822 -5.54 21.94 -26.38
C LEU A 822 -6.78 22.77 -26.00
N LEU A 823 -7.91 22.08 -25.83
CA LEU A 823 -9.20 22.68 -25.49
C LEU A 823 -9.94 21.88 -24.42
N PRO A 824 -10.80 22.51 -23.60
CA PRO A 824 -11.70 21.81 -22.68
C PRO A 824 -12.79 21.04 -23.44
N ASP A 825 -13.08 19.81 -23.00
CA ASP A 825 -14.23 19.00 -23.42
C ASP A 825 -15.38 19.13 -22.41
N GLY A 826 -16.02 20.31 -22.39
CA GLY A 826 -17.28 20.60 -21.69
C GLY A 826 -17.45 20.12 -20.23
N GLN A 827 -17.51 21.04 -19.26
CA GLN A 827 -17.91 20.74 -17.89
C GLN A 827 -18.76 21.85 -17.25
N SER A 828 -19.41 21.52 -16.12
CA SER A 828 -20.16 22.48 -15.31
C SER A 828 -19.23 23.55 -14.73
N LYS A 829 -19.69 24.81 -14.83
CA LYS A 829 -18.99 25.97 -14.31
C LYS A 829 -19.35 26.20 -12.85
N ILE A 830 -18.36 26.51 -12.02
CA ILE A 830 -18.54 26.89 -10.61
C ILE A 830 -18.48 28.41 -10.53
N GLU A 831 -19.63 29.05 -10.34
CA GLU A 831 -19.74 30.52 -10.31
C GLU A 831 -19.60 31.11 -8.89
N ASN A 832 -19.79 30.29 -7.86
CA ASN A 832 -19.77 30.71 -6.46
C ASN A 832 -18.43 30.39 -5.77
N GLY A 833 -18.05 31.22 -4.80
CA GLY A 833 -16.88 31.02 -3.94
C GLY A 833 -16.00 32.27 -3.84
N PRO A 834 -14.82 32.20 -3.22
CA PRO A 834 -13.95 33.36 -3.04
C PRO A 834 -13.22 33.77 -4.33
N LEU A 835 -13.13 35.09 -4.55
CA LEU A 835 -12.44 35.65 -5.72
C LEU A 835 -10.97 35.22 -5.79
N ILE A 836 -10.53 34.80 -6.99
CA ILE A 836 -9.13 34.55 -7.31
C ILE A 836 -8.61 35.68 -8.22
N SER A 837 -7.47 36.28 -7.91
CA SER A 837 -6.71 37.12 -8.85
C SER A 837 -5.67 36.26 -9.56
N VAL A 838 -5.86 36.03 -10.86
CA VAL A 838 -4.85 35.38 -11.70
C VAL A 838 -3.98 36.47 -12.31
N ILE A 839 -2.68 36.43 -12.05
CA ILE A 839 -1.70 37.39 -12.58
C ILE A 839 -0.93 36.73 -13.72
N MET A 840 -1.01 37.33 -14.90
CA MET A 840 -0.26 36.96 -16.09
C MET A 840 0.64 38.11 -16.50
N THR A 841 1.89 37.83 -16.82
CA THR A 841 2.84 38.83 -17.32
C THR A 841 3.20 38.50 -18.75
N ALA A 842 3.28 39.53 -19.60
CA ALA A 842 3.53 39.39 -21.02
C ALA A 842 4.66 40.33 -21.46
N TYR A 843 5.55 39.83 -22.31
CA TYR A 843 6.53 40.64 -23.04
C TYR A 843 6.82 39.97 -24.37
N LYS A 844 6.51 40.65 -25.49
CA LYS A 844 6.63 40.08 -26.85
C LYS A 844 5.89 38.75 -26.99
N ALA A 845 4.63 38.72 -26.58
CA ALA A 845 3.82 37.50 -26.47
C ALA A 845 2.76 37.35 -27.58
N THR A 846 2.84 38.18 -28.63
CA THR A 846 1.89 38.26 -29.76
C THR A 846 1.41 36.90 -30.28
N ASP A 847 2.27 35.88 -30.34
CA ASP A 847 1.89 34.58 -30.91
C ASP A 847 0.98 33.73 -30.00
N LEU A 848 1.16 33.79 -28.67
CA LEU A 848 0.52 32.85 -27.74
C LEU A 848 -0.33 33.51 -26.64
N ILE A 849 -0.34 34.85 -26.56
CA ILE A 849 -1.06 35.56 -25.49
C ILE A 849 -2.56 35.26 -25.51
N GLU A 850 -3.17 35.15 -26.70
CA GLU A 850 -4.58 34.78 -26.84
C GLU A 850 -4.84 33.36 -26.31
N VAL A 851 -3.97 32.40 -26.65
CA VAL A 851 -4.06 31.00 -26.18
C VAL A 851 -3.98 30.93 -24.66
N ALA A 852 -2.98 31.61 -24.07
CA ALA A 852 -2.78 31.64 -22.63
C ALA A 852 -3.98 32.26 -21.91
N ILE A 853 -4.47 33.42 -22.37
CA ILE A 853 -5.66 34.10 -21.82
C ILE A 853 -6.88 33.19 -21.93
N ASN A 854 -7.16 32.63 -23.10
CA ASN A 854 -8.31 31.75 -23.32
C ASN A 854 -8.28 30.51 -22.42
N SER A 855 -7.09 29.95 -22.13
CA SER A 855 -6.97 28.81 -21.20
C SER A 855 -7.36 29.18 -19.75
N ILE A 856 -7.19 30.44 -19.35
CA ILE A 856 -7.66 30.95 -18.06
C ILE A 856 -9.15 31.29 -18.12
N LEU A 857 -9.63 31.90 -19.20
CA LEU A 857 -11.07 32.19 -19.38
C LEU A 857 -11.95 30.92 -19.35
N ASN A 858 -11.37 29.80 -19.77
CA ASN A 858 -11.99 28.48 -19.83
C ASN A 858 -11.82 27.63 -18.55
N GLN A 859 -11.28 28.18 -17.46
CA GLN A 859 -11.23 27.46 -16.17
C GLN A 859 -12.65 27.09 -15.70
N THR A 860 -12.87 25.93 -15.10
CA THR A 860 -14.19 25.55 -14.58
C THR A 860 -14.63 26.42 -13.40
N TYR A 861 -13.68 26.93 -12.62
CA TYR A 861 -13.92 27.94 -11.59
C TYR A 861 -14.04 29.33 -12.23
N GLN A 862 -15.19 29.99 -12.12
CA GLN A 862 -15.49 31.24 -12.85
C GLN A 862 -15.29 32.52 -12.05
N ASN A 863 -15.25 32.46 -10.70
CA ASN A 863 -15.11 33.66 -9.88
C ASN A 863 -13.65 34.12 -9.76
N PHE A 864 -13.10 34.65 -10.85
CA PHE A 864 -11.75 35.20 -10.90
C PHE A 864 -11.69 36.53 -11.67
N GLU A 865 -10.65 37.30 -11.39
CA GLU A 865 -10.16 38.37 -12.26
C GLU A 865 -8.82 37.95 -12.87
N LEU A 866 -8.60 38.28 -14.14
CA LEU A 866 -7.36 38.01 -14.86
C LEU A 866 -6.62 39.32 -15.10
N ILE A 867 -5.59 39.58 -14.31
CA ILE A 867 -4.75 40.77 -14.41
C ILE A 867 -3.60 40.46 -15.36
N VAL A 868 -3.60 41.08 -16.54
CA VAL A 868 -2.57 40.90 -17.56
C VAL A 868 -1.68 42.13 -17.60
N ILE A 869 -0.42 41.97 -17.19
CA ILE A 869 0.58 43.04 -17.15
C ILE A 869 1.49 42.92 -18.37
N ASP A 870 1.39 43.87 -19.29
CA ASP A 870 2.35 44.04 -20.38
C ASP A 870 3.60 44.77 -19.88
N ASP A 871 4.75 44.11 -19.91
CA ASP A 871 6.05 44.59 -19.44
C ASP A 871 6.75 45.46 -20.52
N ALA A 872 6.02 46.46 -21.00
CA ALA A 872 6.41 47.40 -22.05
C ALA A 872 6.79 46.70 -23.37
N SER A 873 5.89 45.88 -23.91
CA SER A 873 6.14 45.20 -25.18
C SER A 873 6.28 46.20 -26.34
N PRO A 874 7.25 45.99 -27.25
CA PRO A 874 7.42 46.81 -28.45
C PRO A 874 6.57 46.34 -29.64
N ASP A 875 5.85 45.23 -29.51
CA ASP A 875 4.96 44.64 -30.51
C ASP A 875 3.48 44.76 -30.10
N ASP A 876 2.59 44.18 -30.89
CA ASP A 876 1.13 44.31 -30.75
C ASP A 876 0.53 43.54 -29.55
N THR A 877 1.38 43.04 -28.64
CA THR A 877 0.96 42.26 -27.46
C THR A 877 -0.11 43.01 -26.65
N PHE A 878 0.09 44.31 -26.37
CA PHE A 878 -0.86 45.07 -25.55
C PHE A 878 -2.17 45.40 -26.28
N GLU A 879 -2.12 45.66 -27.59
CA GLU A 879 -3.31 45.83 -28.42
C GLU A 879 -4.20 44.57 -28.40
N GLN A 880 -3.59 43.38 -28.49
CA GLN A 880 -4.32 42.11 -28.41
C GLN A 880 -4.99 41.92 -27.05
N ILE A 881 -4.24 42.11 -25.95
CA ILE A 881 -4.79 42.02 -24.58
C ILE A 881 -5.95 43.01 -24.41
N SER A 882 -5.80 44.25 -24.90
CA SER A 882 -6.83 45.29 -24.84
C SER A 882 -8.08 44.93 -25.64
N THR A 883 -7.92 44.21 -26.75
CA THR A 883 -9.02 43.71 -27.57
C THR A 883 -9.79 42.61 -26.85
N LEU A 884 -9.09 41.64 -26.27
CA LEU A 884 -9.71 40.58 -25.46
C LEU A 884 -10.44 41.14 -24.23
N ALA A 885 -9.87 42.16 -23.57
CA ALA A 885 -10.51 42.82 -22.42
C ALA A 885 -11.82 43.54 -22.75
N LYS A 886 -12.03 43.94 -24.01
CA LYS A 886 -13.34 44.47 -24.47
C LYS A 886 -14.38 43.36 -24.61
N LEU A 887 -13.95 42.11 -24.83
CA LEU A 887 -14.81 40.94 -25.00
C LEU A 887 -15.17 40.29 -23.65
N ASP A 888 -14.22 40.22 -22.71
CA ASP A 888 -14.44 39.66 -21.37
C ASP A 888 -13.98 40.63 -20.27
N LYS A 889 -14.94 41.10 -19.47
CA LYS A 889 -14.71 42.10 -18.41
C LYS A 889 -13.87 41.59 -17.24
N ARG A 890 -13.62 40.27 -17.15
CA ARG A 890 -12.73 39.70 -16.13
C ARG A 890 -11.26 40.03 -16.40
N ILE A 891 -10.92 40.41 -17.64
CA ILE A 891 -9.56 40.75 -18.03
C ILE A 891 -9.27 42.21 -17.67
N ILE A 892 -8.19 42.42 -16.92
CA ILE A 892 -7.72 43.73 -16.47
C ILE A 892 -6.36 43.99 -17.13
N PRO A 893 -6.34 44.70 -18.28
CA PRO A 893 -5.10 45.03 -18.99
C PRO A 893 -4.34 46.16 -18.30
N ILE A 894 -3.03 46.00 -18.12
CA ILE A 894 -2.15 47.05 -17.59
C ILE A 894 -0.86 47.07 -18.41
N LYS A 895 -0.50 48.24 -18.98
CA LYS A 895 0.78 48.46 -19.66
C LYS A 895 1.75 49.17 -18.72
N LEU A 896 2.96 48.64 -18.58
CA LEU A 896 4.05 49.33 -17.89
C LEU A 896 4.79 50.29 -18.83
N GLU A 897 5.35 51.36 -18.28
CA GLU A 897 6.11 52.36 -19.05
C GLU A 897 7.48 51.85 -19.49
N THR A 898 8.09 50.95 -18.70
CA THR A 898 9.44 50.45 -18.90
C THR A 898 9.51 48.94 -18.65
N ASN A 899 10.35 48.24 -19.40
CA ASN A 899 10.58 46.80 -19.22
C ASN A 899 11.35 46.53 -17.91
N GLY A 900 10.62 46.11 -16.89
CA GLY A 900 11.12 45.77 -15.56
C GLY A 900 11.29 44.26 -15.33
N GLY A 901 10.98 43.42 -16.31
CA GLY A 901 11.04 41.97 -16.18
C GLY A 901 9.82 41.36 -15.46
N THR A 902 9.64 40.05 -15.63
CA THR A 902 8.43 39.31 -15.19
C THR A 902 8.10 39.48 -13.70
N TYR A 903 9.08 39.55 -12.79
CA TYR A 903 8.79 39.65 -11.36
C TYR A 903 8.42 41.07 -10.91
N VAL A 904 8.95 42.11 -11.56
CA VAL A 904 8.47 43.48 -11.36
C VAL A 904 7.04 43.62 -11.86
N ALA A 905 6.75 43.06 -13.04
CA ALA A 905 5.39 43.00 -13.58
C ALA A 905 4.44 42.21 -12.66
N LYS A 906 4.85 41.05 -12.12
CA LYS A 906 4.06 40.29 -11.13
C LYS A 906 3.77 41.11 -9.88
N ASN A 907 4.73 41.91 -9.41
CA ASN A 907 4.54 42.79 -8.25
C ASN A 907 3.53 43.92 -8.53
N HIS A 908 3.55 44.52 -9.72
CA HIS A 908 2.49 45.43 -10.15
C HIS A 908 1.12 44.75 -10.19
N GLY A 909 1.06 43.49 -10.65
CA GLY A 909 -0.14 42.66 -10.57
C GLY A 909 -0.61 42.43 -9.13
N LEU A 910 0.31 42.10 -8.21
CA LEU A 910 0.01 41.88 -6.79
C LEU A 910 -0.57 43.11 -6.11
N LEU A 911 -0.10 44.32 -6.47
CA LEU A 911 -0.67 45.57 -5.97
C LEU A 911 -2.13 45.78 -6.40
N ARG A 912 -2.54 45.19 -7.53
CA ARG A 912 -3.89 45.36 -8.10
C ARG A 912 -4.83 44.20 -7.75
N ALA A 913 -4.30 43.07 -7.31
CA ALA A 913 -5.05 41.88 -6.95
C ALA A 913 -6.04 42.12 -5.81
N LYS A 914 -7.32 41.81 -6.02
CA LYS A 914 -8.42 41.93 -5.06
C LYS A 914 -8.90 40.60 -4.49
N GLY A 915 -8.49 39.48 -5.09
CA GLY A 915 -8.88 38.14 -4.71
C GLY A 915 -8.42 37.75 -3.31
N LYS A 916 -9.22 36.90 -2.64
CA LYS A 916 -8.80 36.18 -1.43
C LYS A 916 -7.56 35.32 -1.72
N TYR A 917 -7.51 34.79 -2.94
CA TYR A 917 -6.41 34.00 -3.46
C TYR A 917 -5.73 34.69 -4.63
N VAL A 918 -4.43 34.51 -4.75
CA VAL A 918 -3.64 34.93 -5.92
C VAL A 918 -3.04 33.71 -6.56
N ALA A 919 -3.11 33.63 -7.89
CA ALA A 919 -2.46 32.61 -8.71
C ALA A 919 -1.66 33.26 -9.85
N PHE A 920 -0.70 32.52 -10.42
CA PHE A 920 0.07 32.99 -11.57
C PHE A 920 -0.07 32.04 -12.76
N HIS A 921 0.14 32.60 -13.95
CA HIS A 921 0.22 31.87 -15.22
C HIS A 921 1.14 32.62 -16.18
N ASP A 922 1.93 31.90 -16.98
CA ASP A 922 2.82 32.51 -17.98
C ASP A 922 2.06 32.72 -19.32
N SER A 923 2.46 33.75 -20.09
CA SER A 923 1.76 34.19 -21.30
C SER A 923 1.91 33.29 -22.53
N ASP A 924 2.69 32.22 -22.41
CA ASP A 924 3.02 31.27 -23.48
C ASP A 924 2.68 29.81 -23.14
N ASP A 925 2.00 29.60 -22.01
CA ASP A 925 1.63 28.29 -21.49
C ASP A 925 0.12 28.05 -21.57
N TRP A 926 -0.28 26.79 -21.67
CA TRP A 926 -1.67 26.37 -21.58
C TRP A 926 -2.03 25.83 -20.20
N CYS A 927 -3.18 26.25 -19.67
CA CYS A 927 -3.67 25.86 -18.35
C CYS A 927 -4.84 24.86 -18.43
N HIS A 928 -4.75 23.77 -17.68
CA HIS A 928 -5.82 22.78 -17.58
C HIS A 928 -7.08 23.40 -16.93
N PRO A 929 -8.31 23.17 -17.45
CA PRO A 929 -9.54 23.85 -17.00
C PRO A 929 -9.85 23.73 -15.50
N ASP A 930 -9.51 22.60 -14.89
CA ASP A 930 -9.76 22.35 -13.47
C ASP A 930 -8.67 22.85 -12.51
N LYS A 931 -7.59 23.49 -12.99
CA LYS A 931 -6.47 23.91 -12.13
C LYS A 931 -6.92 24.79 -10.98
N LEU A 932 -7.66 25.87 -11.25
CA LEU A 932 -8.11 26.80 -10.21
C LEU A 932 -9.06 26.12 -9.20
N LYS A 933 -9.98 25.28 -9.68
CA LYS A 933 -10.92 24.49 -8.87
C LYS A 933 -10.19 23.55 -7.90
N LEU A 934 -9.19 22.82 -8.37
CA LEU A 934 -8.44 21.88 -7.52
C LEU A 934 -7.59 22.62 -6.47
N GLN A 935 -6.93 23.70 -6.85
CA GLN A 935 -6.11 24.48 -5.92
C GLN A 935 -6.95 25.14 -4.83
N ILE A 936 -8.09 25.74 -5.18
CA ILE A 936 -8.96 26.40 -4.20
C ILE A 936 -9.61 25.40 -3.25
N GLN A 937 -10.07 24.24 -3.75
CA GLN A 937 -10.62 23.17 -2.90
C GLN A 937 -9.62 22.73 -1.85
N LYS A 938 -8.35 22.58 -2.24
CA LYS A 938 -7.29 22.17 -1.33
C LYS A 938 -6.99 23.19 -0.24
N LEU A 939 -6.95 24.47 -0.60
CA LEU A 939 -6.78 25.57 0.35
C LEU A 939 -8.00 25.68 1.27
N GLU A 940 -9.22 25.63 0.76
CA GLU A 940 -10.43 25.73 1.61
C GLU A 940 -10.58 24.51 2.55
N GLN A 941 -10.12 23.32 2.16
CA GLN A 941 -10.15 22.12 3.01
C GLN A 941 -9.11 22.11 4.13
N ASN A 942 -8.05 22.92 4.04
CA ASN A 942 -6.98 22.94 5.03
C ASN A 942 -6.54 24.37 5.34
N SER A 943 -6.90 24.86 6.53
CA SER A 943 -6.55 26.21 7.00
C SER A 943 -5.05 26.40 7.23
N GLU A 944 -4.29 25.33 7.50
CA GLU A 944 -2.83 25.36 7.71
C GLU A 944 -2.05 25.60 6.41
N LEU A 945 -2.66 25.35 5.25
CA LEU A 945 -2.02 25.64 3.96
C LEU A 945 -2.07 27.13 3.65
N VAL A 946 -0.89 27.67 3.34
CA VAL A 946 -0.68 29.04 2.85
C VAL A 946 -0.74 29.07 1.33
N GLY A 947 -0.27 28.01 0.65
CA GLY A 947 -0.28 27.92 -0.80
C GLY A 947 -0.39 26.49 -1.33
N VAL A 948 -0.58 26.38 -2.65
CA VAL A 948 -0.64 25.12 -3.39
C VAL A 948 0.00 25.29 -4.76
N THR A 949 0.80 24.31 -5.18
CA THR A 949 1.39 24.22 -6.52
C THR A 949 0.91 22.97 -7.27
N THR A 950 1.10 22.94 -8.58
CA THR A 950 0.84 21.80 -9.47
C THR A 950 2.09 21.43 -10.25
N GLY A 951 2.05 20.29 -10.94
CA GLY A 951 3.05 19.92 -11.93
C GLY A 951 2.81 20.61 -13.27
N TYR A 952 3.79 20.47 -14.15
CA TYR A 952 3.71 20.81 -15.57
C TYR A 952 4.48 19.80 -16.41
N ILE A 953 4.13 19.70 -17.69
CA ILE A 953 4.98 19.09 -18.72
C ILE A 953 5.51 20.17 -19.64
N ARG A 954 6.63 19.86 -20.32
CA ARG A 954 7.17 20.70 -21.38
C ARG A 954 6.99 20.02 -22.71
N VAL A 955 6.59 20.81 -23.70
CA VAL A 955 6.38 20.32 -25.07
C VAL A 955 7.08 21.24 -26.04
N ASP A 956 7.80 20.68 -27.01
CA ASP A 956 8.39 21.46 -28.10
C ASP A 956 7.38 21.74 -29.23
N GLU A 957 7.81 22.53 -30.20
CA GLU A 957 7.06 22.91 -31.41
C GLU A 957 6.56 21.73 -32.25
N ASN A 958 7.11 20.53 -32.06
CA ASN A 958 6.68 19.32 -32.76
C ASN A 958 5.74 18.46 -31.91
N SER A 959 5.23 18.98 -30.78
CA SER A 959 4.47 18.23 -29.78
C SER A 959 5.25 17.11 -29.06
N ASN A 960 6.59 17.16 -29.03
CA ASN A 960 7.37 16.18 -28.27
C ASN A 960 7.38 16.55 -26.79
N ILE A 961 7.05 15.59 -25.93
CA ILE A 961 7.16 15.76 -24.48
C ILE A 961 8.64 15.68 -24.09
N ILE A 962 9.10 16.64 -23.28
CA ILE A 962 10.51 16.76 -22.90
C ILE A 962 10.79 16.01 -21.61
N TYR A 963 11.56 14.91 -21.71
CA TYR A 963 12.08 14.17 -20.56
C TYR A 963 13.44 14.71 -20.16
N ARG A 964 13.61 15.15 -18.89
CA ARG A 964 14.90 15.62 -18.37
C ARG A 964 15.13 15.16 -16.94
N GLY A 965 16.25 14.48 -16.67
CA GLY A 965 16.75 14.20 -15.31
C GLY A 965 15.89 13.22 -14.51
N LYS A 966 14.67 13.65 -14.14
CA LYS A 966 13.72 12.99 -13.23
C LYS A 966 12.45 12.45 -13.90
N GLY A 967 12.21 12.75 -15.17
CA GLY A 967 10.97 12.44 -15.89
C GLY A 967 10.48 13.60 -16.74
N ALA A 968 9.26 13.48 -17.26
CA ALA A 968 8.54 14.52 -18.00
C ALA A 968 7.78 15.48 -17.07
N ILE A 969 7.22 14.99 -15.95
CA ILE A 969 6.44 15.81 -15.03
C ILE A 969 7.39 16.57 -14.10
N ARG A 970 7.24 17.89 -14.06
CA ARG A 970 8.09 18.79 -13.29
C ARG A 970 7.25 19.61 -12.33
N HIS A 971 7.83 19.99 -11.19
CA HIS A 971 7.20 20.89 -10.24
C HIS A 971 7.19 22.32 -10.81
N ALA A 972 6.00 22.93 -10.97
CA ALA A 972 5.83 24.27 -11.53
C ALA A 972 5.73 25.32 -10.42
N CYS A 973 6.84 25.98 -10.06
CA CYS A 973 6.78 27.12 -9.12
C CYS A 973 5.83 28.22 -9.63
N ILE A 974 5.74 28.40 -10.96
CA ILE A 974 4.80 29.31 -11.61
C ILE A 974 3.34 29.03 -11.27
N SER A 975 2.99 27.79 -10.97
CA SER A 975 1.59 27.42 -10.71
C SER A 975 1.06 27.88 -9.35
N LEU A 976 1.91 28.43 -8.48
CA LEU A 976 1.60 28.75 -7.09
C LEU A 976 0.31 29.57 -6.96
N MET A 977 -0.64 29.03 -6.21
CA MET A 977 -1.79 29.75 -5.68
C MET A 977 -1.61 29.93 -4.18
N PHE A 978 -1.86 31.13 -3.65
CA PHE A 978 -1.70 31.38 -2.21
C PHE A 978 -2.79 32.28 -1.62
N ARG A 979 -2.92 32.26 -0.28
CA ARG A 979 -3.79 33.16 0.51
C ARG A 979 -3.20 34.56 0.54
N ARG A 980 -3.86 35.53 -0.10
CA ARG A 980 -3.32 36.88 -0.30
C ARG A 980 -2.96 37.56 1.02
N ASP A 981 -3.90 37.62 1.95
CA ASP A 981 -3.73 38.45 3.15
C ASP A 981 -2.59 37.93 4.06
N ILE A 982 -2.44 36.59 4.16
CA ILE A 982 -1.33 35.96 4.91
C ILE A 982 0.01 36.33 4.27
N ILE A 983 0.11 36.23 2.95
CA ILE A 983 1.36 36.47 2.22
C ILE A 983 1.73 37.96 2.25
N MET A 984 0.77 38.82 1.95
CA MET A 984 1.00 40.27 1.89
C MET A 984 1.32 40.88 3.26
N SER A 985 0.89 40.26 4.37
CA SER A 985 1.19 40.76 5.72
C SER A 985 2.54 40.27 6.27
N ASN A 986 3.08 39.16 5.77
CA ASN A 986 4.24 38.49 6.38
C ASN A 986 5.49 38.42 5.48
N ILE A 987 5.33 38.26 4.16
CA ILE A 987 6.47 38.06 3.24
C ILE A 987 6.56 39.08 2.11
N GLY A 988 5.47 39.80 1.83
CA GLY A 988 5.43 40.87 0.83
C GLY A 988 5.53 40.36 -0.61
N PHE A 989 6.39 40.99 -1.40
CA PHE A 989 6.45 40.88 -2.86
C PHE A 989 7.57 39.96 -3.36
N PHE A 990 7.55 39.58 -4.64
CA PHE A 990 8.71 38.91 -5.26
C PHE A 990 9.93 39.82 -5.22
N ASP A 991 11.12 39.24 -5.13
CA ASP A 991 12.35 40.00 -5.38
C ASP A 991 12.36 40.49 -6.84
N SER A 992 12.77 41.74 -7.03
CA SER A 992 12.72 42.43 -8.33
C SER A 992 13.92 42.01 -9.18
N VAL A 993 13.82 40.85 -9.83
CA VAL A 993 14.83 40.27 -10.73
C VAL A 993 14.20 39.79 -12.03
N ARG A 994 15.00 39.43 -13.04
CA ARG A 994 14.48 38.93 -14.34
C ARG A 994 14.05 37.46 -14.33
N VAL A 995 14.69 36.60 -13.52
CA VAL A 995 14.45 35.15 -13.53
C VAL A 995 14.57 34.53 -12.13
N SER A 996 13.94 33.37 -11.93
CA SER A 996 14.05 32.51 -10.74
C SER A 996 13.47 33.02 -9.40
N ALA A 997 12.83 34.20 -9.35
CA ALA A 997 12.24 34.71 -8.12
C ALA A 997 11.00 33.90 -7.64
N ASP A 998 10.36 33.14 -8.53
CA ASP A 998 9.30 32.18 -8.19
C ASP A 998 9.77 31.11 -7.19
N SER A 999 10.93 30.52 -7.49
CA SER A 999 11.56 29.51 -6.65
C SER A 999 12.07 30.08 -5.33
N GLU A 1000 12.47 31.35 -5.31
CA GLU A 1000 12.84 32.06 -4.09
C GLU A 1000 11.61 32.32 -3.23
N PHE A 1001 10.53 32.82 -3.84
CA PHE A 1001 9.30 33.20 -3.16
C PHE A 1001 8.63 32.01 -2.48
N GLU A 1002 8.48 30.89 -3.18
CA GLU A 1002 7.96 29.64 -2.60
C GLU A 1002 8.82 29.15 -1.42
N ARG A 1003 10.15 29.19 -1.55
CA ARG A 1003 11.07 28.84 -0.46
C ARG A 1003 11.00 29.80 0.71
N ARG A 1004 10.70 31.07 0.47
CA ARG A 1004 10.48 32.05 1.53
C ARG A 1004 9.19 31.77 2.30
N ILE A 1005 8.13 31.34 1.61
CA ILE A 1005 6.89 30.85 2.26
C ILE A 1005 7.22 29.69 3.21
N HIS A 1006 7.94 28.67 2.72
CA HIS A 1006 8.38 27.56 3.57
C HIS A 1006 9.25 27.98 4.75
N THR A 1007 10.04 29.04 4.57
CA THR A 1007 10.93 29.56 5.61
C THR A 1007 10.16 30.22 6.74
N VAL A 1008 9.06 30.91 6.43
CA VAL A 1008 8.24 31.65 7.41
C VAL A 1008 7.17 30.77 8.04
N PHE A 1009 6.49 29.95 7.23
CA PHE A 1009 5.31 29.18 7.65
C PHE A 1009 5.59 27.68 7.83
N GLY A 1010 6.82 27.24 7.61
CA GLY A 1010 7.22 25.85 7.73
C GLY A 1010 7.06 25.04 6.44
N LYS A 1011 7.67 23.86 6.40
CA LYS A 1011 7.81 23.05 5.18
C LYS A 1011 6.48 22.57 4.59
N ASN A 1012 5.47 22.34 5.43
CA ASN A 1012 4.17 21.81 5.01
C ASN A 1012 3.14 22.91 4.69
N SER A 1013 3.57 24.18 4.65
CA SER A 1013 2.70 25.33 4.36
C SER A 1013 2.27 25.43 2.89
N VAL A 1014 2.99 24.77 1.98
CA VAL A 1014 2.63 24.69 0.56
C VAL A 1014 2.50 23.23 0.17
N ASP A 1015 1.33 22.82 -0.32
CA ASP A 1015 1.12 21.48 -0.87
C ASP A 1015 1.41 21.44 -2.37
N HIS A 1016 1.70 20.26 -2.91
CA HIS A 1016 2.04 20.05 -4.31
C HIS A 1016 1.23 18.91 -4.95
N PHE A 1017 0.42 19.25 -5.95
CA PHE A 1017 -0.23 18.28 -6.82
C PHE A 1017 0.74 17.80 -7.90
N HIS A 1018 1.08 16.52 -7.90
CA HIS A 1018 2.01 15.92 -8.88
C HIS A 1018 1.39 15.68 -10.28
N ILE A 1019 0.36 16.45 -10.64
CA ILE A 1019 -0.37 16.38 -11.91
C ILE A 1019 0.13 17.50 -12.82
N PRO A 1020 0.42 17.25 -14.11
CA PRO A 1020 0.80 18.31 -15.04
C PRO A 1020 -0.41 19.14 -15.47
N MET A 1021 -0.84 20.07 -14.61
CA MET A 1021 -1.97 20.99 -14.89
C MET A 1021 -1.59 22.16 -15.80
N ILE A 1022 -0.30 22.28 -16.15
CA ILE A 1022 0.22 23.25 -17.11
C ILE A 1022 0.96 22.48 -18.21
N VAL A 1023 0.70 22.85 -19.46
CA VAL A 1023 1.46 22.40 -20.62
C VAL A 1023 2.29 23.60 -21.06
N ALA A 1024 3.60 23.52 -20.87
CA ALA A 1024 4.51 24.63 -21.12
C ALA A 1024 5.23 24.48 -22.47
N SER A 1025 5.25 25.55 -23.25
CA SER A 1025 5.92 25.58 -24.55
C SER A 1025 7.44 25.71 -24.36
N VAL A 1026 8.23 25.00 -25.17
CA VAL A 1026 9.69 25.15 -25.22
C VAL A 1026 10.08 25.81 -26.53
N ARG A 1027 10.53 27.07 -26.43
CA ARG A 1027 11.11 27.83 -27.55
C ARG A 1027 12.59 28.09 -27.32
N SER A 1028 13.40 28.00 -28.38
CA SER A 1028 14.85 28.27 -28.35
C SER A 1028 15.18 29.67 -27.84
N ASP A 1029 14.30 30.64 -28.09
CA ASP A 1029 14.55 32.06 -27.83
C ASP A 1029 14.01 32.53 -26.47
N SER A 1030 13.41 31.61 -25.69
CA SER A 1030 12.90 31.91 -24.35
C SER A 1030 14.03 32.11 -23.33
N LEU A 1031 13.78 32.89 -22.27
CA LEU A 1031 14.72 33.13 -21.15
C LEU A 1031 15.20 31.85 -20.44
N SER A 1032 14.50 30.72 -20.64
CA SER A 1032 14.84 29.42 -20.05
C SER A 1032 15.29 28.36 -21.08
N GLY A 1033 14.96 28.57 -22.37
CA GLY A 1033 15.29 27.68 -23.49
C GLY A 1033 16.57 28.01 -24.23
N GLY A 1034 17.05 29.27 -24.16
CA GLY A 1034 18.31 29.69 -24.78
C GLY A 1034 18.95 30.92 -24.14
N GLY A 1035 20.21 31.20 -24.52
CA GLY A 1035 20.99 32.35 -24.05
C GLY A 1035 21.63 32.20 -22.66
N LYS A 1036 22.09 33.33 -22.09
CA LYS A 1036 22.91 33.38 -20.86
C LYS A 1036 22.20 32.92 -19.57
N PHE A 1037 20.89 32.65 -19.63
CA PHE A 1037 20.07 32.21 -18.50
C PHE A 1037 19.40 30.84 -18.69
N ALA A 1038 19.77 30.11 -19.76
CA ALA A 1038 19.19 28.82 -20.09
C ALA A 1038 19.38 27.79 -18.97
N LEU A 1039 18.37 26.93 -18.79
CA LEU A 1039 18.46 25.78 -17.89
C LEU A 1039 18.86 24.55 -18.70
N ASP A 1040 20.05 24.04 -18.41
CA ASP A 1040 20.57 22.82 -19.01
C ASP A 1040 19.93 21.56 -18.39
N TRP A 1041 20.05 20.41 -19.06
CA TRP A 1041 19.60 19.11 -18.53
C TRP A 1041 20.30 18.75 -17.22
N THR A 1042 21.52 19.26 -16.99
CA THR A 1042 22.21 19.11 -15.71
C THR A 1042 21.56 19.91 -14.57
N GLY A 1043 20.78 20.96 -14.85
CA GLY A 1043 20.04 21.79 -13.89
C GLY A 1043 20.53 23.25 -13.82
N LEU A 1044 20.39 23.89 -12.64
CA LEU A 1044 20.82 25.29 -12.41
C LEU A 1044 22.35 25.43 -12.56
N SER A 1045 22.78 26.50 -13.23
CA SER A 1045 24.17 26.94 -13.38
C SER A 1045 24.24 28.47 -13.51
N GLY A 1046 25.45 29.04 -13.46
CA GLY A 1046 25.70 30.46 -13.71
C GLY A 1046 24.95 31.42 -12.78
N PRO A 1047 24.48 32.59 -13.27
CA PRO A 1047 23.85 33.62 -12.44
C PRO A 1047 22.63 33.14 -11.64
N ARG A 1048 21.83 32.19 -12.17
CA ARG A 1048 20.68 31.64 -11.45
C ARG A 1048 21.09 30.84 -10.22
N LEU A 1049 22.21 30.12 -10.30
CA LEU A 1049 22.78 29.38 -9.19
C LEU A 1049 23.34 30.34 -8.13
N ASP A 1050 24.05 31.39 -8.55
CA ASP A 1050 24.58 32.39 -7.62
C ASP A 1050 23.46 33.14 -6.89
N TYR A 1051 22.39 33.51 -7.60
CA TYR A 1051 21.18 34.07 -7.00
C TYR A 1051 20.59 33.15 -5.94
N ARG A 1052 20.49 31.85 -6.24
CA ARG A 1052 20.01 30.84 -5.30
C ARG A 1052 20.84 30.78 -4.02
N LYS A 1053 22.16 30.83 -4.13
CA LYS A 1053 23.03 30.86 -2.95
C LYS A 1053 22.73 32.08 -2.07
N GLN A 1054 22.54 33.25 -2.68
CA GLN A 1054 22.30 34.49 -1.94
C GLN A 1054 20.95 34.49 -1.22
N PHE A 1055 19.87 34.02 -1.87
CA PHE A 1055 18.58 33.96 -1.18
C PHE A 1055 18.53 32.84 -0.13
N GLU A 1056 19.26 31.73 -0.30
CA GLU A 1056 19.33 30.68 0.73
C GLU A 1056 19.99 31.23 2.01
N LEU A 1057 21.04 32.06 1.88
CA LEU A 1057 21.64 32.78 3.01
C LEU A 1057 20.67 33.78 3.67
N PHE A 1058 19.86 34.47 2.86
CA PHE A 1058 18.80 35.34 3.36
C PHE A 1058 17.76 34.55 4.16
N HIS A 1059 17.31 33.41 3.65
CA HIS A 1059 16.35 32.54 4.33
C HIS A 1059 16.92 31.98 5.64
N ASP A 1060 18.21 31.64 5.70
CA ASP A 1060 18.87 31.24 6.95
C ASP A 1060 18.83 32.36 8.01
N ARG A 1061 19.04 33.62 7.62
CA ARG A 1061 18.96 34.77 8.54
C ARG A 1061 17.54 35.01 9.04
N ILE A 1062 16.52 34.80 8.20
CA ILE A 1062 15.11 34.85 8.63
C ILE A 1062 14.85 33.83 9.72
N ARG A 1063 15.26 32.56 9.52
CA ARG A 1063 15.06 31.48 10.51
C ARG A 1063 15.75 31.78 11.85
N LEU A 1064 16.89 32.46 11.80
CA LEU A 1064 17.65 32.87 12.99
C LEU A 1064 17.07 34.12 13.66
N GLY A 1065 15.96 34.69 13.18
CA GLY A 1065 15.39 35.94 13.67
C GLY A 1065 16.28 37.16 13.43
N LYS A 1066 17.30 37.05 12.57
CA LYS A 1066 18.29 38.11 12.29
C LYS A 1066 17.86 39.05 11.18
N GLN A 1067 16.82 38.70 10.42
CA GLN A 1067 16.34 39.48 9.29
C GLN A 1067 14.85 39.27 9.08
N ASN A 1068 14.14 40.32 8.67
CA ASN A 1068 12.72 40.24 8.32
C ASN A 1068 12.55 39.55 6.94
N ALA A 1069 11.52 38.71 6.81
CA ALA A 1069 11.16 38.04 5.57
C ALA A 1069 10.45 38.94 4.54
N TYR A 1070 9.93 40.07 4.98
CA TYR A 1070 9.14 40.99 4.17
C TYR A 1070 10.01 41.69 3.12
N ILE A 1071 9.64 41.54 1.83
CA ILE A 1071 10.20 42.35 0.73
C ILE A 1071 9.15 43.37 0.29
N SER A 1072 9.53 44.65 0.28
CA SER A 1072 8.68 45.75 -0.17
C SER A 1072 8.72 45.94 -1.69
N PHE A 1073 7.66 46.56 -2.23
CA PHE A 1073 7.58 47.00 -3.61
C PHE A 1073 6.93 48.40 -3.68
N PRO A 1074 7.54 49.41 -4.35
CA PRO A 1074 8.83 49.35 -5.04
C PRO A 1074 10.00 49.07 -4.08
N LEU A 1075 11.03 48.42 -4.61
CA LEU A 1075 12.17 47.97 -3.81
C LEU A 1075 13.10 49.15 -3.50
N HIS A 1076 13.13 49.60 -2.25
CA HIS A 1076 14.02 50.69 -1.82
C HIS A 1076 15.41 50.19 -1.39
N GLU A 1077 15.47 49.06 -0.70
CA GLU A 1077 16.70 48.41 -0.25
C GLU A 1077 16.61 46.90 -0.53
N ARG A 1078 17.71 46.31 -1.02
CA ARG A 1078 17.76 44.88 -1.31
C ARG A 1078 17.99 44.07 -0.04
N ALA A 1079 17.14 43.06 0.19
CA ALA A 1079 17.28 42.13 1.30
C ALA A 1079 18.57 41.29 1.23
N PHE A 1080 19.08 41.02 0.02
CA PHE A 1080 20.31 40.27 -0.21
C PHE A 1080 20.95 40.63 -1.56
N LYS A 1081 22.22 40.24 -1.73
CA LYS A 1081 22.98 40.52 -2.96
C LYS A 1081 22.43 39.70 -4.12
N VAL A 1082 22.42 40.29 -5.32
CA VAL A 1082 21.96 39.63 -6.55
C VAL A 1082 22.99 39.87 -7.64
N PRO A 1083 23.29 38.87 -8.50
CA PRO A 1083 24.12 39.08 -9.68
C PRO A 1083 23.57 40.23 -10.54
N SER A 1084 24.42 41.20 -10.89
CA SER A 1084 24.00 42.41 -11.62
C SER A 1084 23.26 42.13 -12.92
N ILE A 1085 23.62 41.03 -13.61
CA ILE A 1085 22.98 40.56 -14.84
C ILE A 1085 21.50 40.15 -14.66
N LEU A 1086 21.07 39.84 -13.44
CA LEU A 1086 19.68 39.51 -13.11
C LEU A 1086 18.84 40.72 -12.69
N LEU A 1087 19.51 41.85 -12.43
CA LEU A 1087 18.84 43.09 -12.07
C LEU A 1087 18.17 43.69 -13.31
N THR A 1088 17.05 44.35 -13.05
CA THR A 1088 16.39 45.20 -14.03
C THR A 1088 16.96 46.61 -13.87
N GLY A 1089 17.19 47.27 -15.00
CA GLY A 1089 17.89 48.56 -15.07
C GLY A 1089 17.07 49.69 -14.48
#